data_AF-A0A5D4IJ17-F1
#
_entry.id   AF-A0A5D4IJ17-F1
#
_cell.length_a   1.000
_cell.length_b   1.000
_cell.length_c   1.000
_cell.angle_alpha   90.00
_cell.angle_beta   90.00
_cell.angle_gamma   90.00
#
_symmetry.space_group_name_H-M   'P 1'
#
loop_
_entity.id
_entity.type
_entity.pdbx_description
1 polymer ?
#
loop_
_entity_poly.entity_id
_entity_poly.type
_entity_poly.pdbx_seq_one_letter_code
_entity_poly.pdbx_strand_id
1 'polypeptide(L)'
;MGRREKPIVTSNKALERLASWLRDHRAAGGWSYAQLAQRSGCHATTLQRAASGNQVPSARAVEAYARACDAPVPKALELWKQARAGEYYGAVAGRAIPSPVYVSGLSQLKAGLHGLYVKAGRPAVRSMEERAGQWGKLPHSTAHRIVQGQTVPRDESQLIGFLTACDVPEQEQPLWVDAWRRVLNRATPMTALPERTASPAEPAIRPSVSEQRIPRNPEAVSALRFSVLGPVRAWRGSELLSSGSPQQRALLAALLLREGRTATAGELIDAFWGEDPPSQALATIRTYASRLRKILGEEALVSESGGYALRIGRGELDLTLAQDLAFEAEKARAGGDRLQARTLLNKVLGLWDGEALSSVPGPYADNQRTRLEEWRLQLTETRLDLDLEDGCHTEAVSELTALTAAYPLRERLRELLMVALYRSGRQAEALAVYADTRRLLAEELGVDPRPELAQLQQRILRADEELARPADEPAPAPTPFRPAQLPATVPDFTGRHSPARELGEHLATAGNSVMPVSALAGIGGVGKTTLAVHVAHRIRPHFPDGQLYVDLQGTGARAAEPETVLASFLRALGTADSAIPDTLDERAALYRSTLDGRRILILLDNAHDAAQIRPLLPGTPGCAALVTSRMRMADLAGAHLVDLDVMSSEEAFQLFTRIVGAERVQAELEAALDVLAACGFLPLAIRIAGSRLAARRNWSISDLAGKLADERQRLDELQVGDLAVRATLDLSYRQLTFVQAQVFRALGTRSTPVVSVQSVRTLLNSSAAEAEKILEDLANAGICIPLEPGRYRLHDLAWLYARTAT
;
A
#
# COMPACT_ATOMS: atom_id res chain seq x y z
N MET A 1 11.99 -9.86 65.66
CA MET A 1 10.91 -9.65 64.67
C MET A 1 11.53 -9.31 63.33
N GLY A 2 11.65 -10.28 62.42
CA GLY A 2 12.18 -10.05 61.07
C GLY A 2 11.12 -9.40 60.18
N ARG A 3 11.55 -8.52 59.26
CA ARG A 3 10.66 -7.90 58.25
C ARG A 3 9.78 -8.97 57.62
N ARG A 4 8.45 -8.77 57.67
CA ARG A 4 7.47 -9.65 56.99
C ARG A 4 7.83 -9.75 55.52
N GLU A 5 7.88 -10.98 55.01
CA GLU A 5 8.13 -11.20 53.58
C GLU A 5 7.02 -10.55 52.76
N LYS A 6 7.42 -9.85 51.70
CA LYS A 6 6.45 -9.25 50.77
C LYS A 6 5.68 -10.37 50.05
N PRO A 7 4.40 -10.14 49.71
CA PRO A 7 3.64 -11.05 48.85
C PRO A 7 4.40 -11.34 47.55
N ILE A 8 4.29 -12.56 47.04
CA ILE A 8 4.87 -12.90 45.74
C ILE A 8 3.97 -12.27 44.67
N VAL A 9 4.51 -11.31 43.91
CA VAL A 9 3.78 -10.62 42.84
C VAL A 9 4.49 -10.92 41.53
N THR A 10 3.96 -11.88 40.76
CA THR A 10 4.51 -12.25 39.45
C THR A 10 3.41 -12.75 38.52
N SER A 11 3.51 -12.45 37.22
CA SER A 11 2.63 -12.98 36.18
C SER A 11 3.01 -14.40 35.74
N ASN A 12 4.20 -14.88 36.14
CA ASN A 12 4.68 -16.22 35.85
C ASN A 12 4.25 -17.19 36.96
N LYS A 13 3.15 -17.91 36.72
CA LYS A 13 2.59 -18.90 37.66
C LYS A 13 3.59 -20.00 38.07
N ALA A 14 4.59 -20.31 37.24
CA ALA A 14 5.61 -21.31 37.57
C ALA A 14 6.69 -20.74 38.51
N LEU A 15 7.09 -19.47 38.32
CA LEU A 15 7.97 -18.76 39.26
C LEU A 15 7.27 -18.52 40.61
N GLU A 16 5.99 -18.20 40.59
CA GLU A 16 5.18 -18.11 41.82
C GLU A 16 5.21 -19.42 42.60
N ARG A 17 4.97 -20.56 41.92
CA ARG A 17 5.05 -21.90 42.52
C ARG A 17 6.43 -22.22 43.09
N LEU A 18 7.51 -21.91 42.38
CA LEU A 18 8.87 -22.13 42.89
C LEU A 18 9.16 -21.27 44.13
N ALA A 19 8.84 -19.99 44.08
CA ALA A 19 9.10 -19.07 45.18
C ALA A 19 8.28 -19.42 46.42
N SER A 20 7.00 -19.79 46.27
CA SER A 20 6.17 -20.30 47.36
C SER A 20 6.75 -21.59 47.92
N TRP A 21 7.10 -22.56 47.08
CA TRP A 21 7.66 -23.84 47.51
C TRP A 21 8.95 -23.70 48.33
N LEU A 22 9.84 -22.76 47.95
CA LEU A 22 11.07 -22.46 48.70
C LEU A 22 10.79 -21.75 50.04
N ARG A 23 9.78 -20.87 50.11
CA ARG A 23 9.37 -20.22 51.36
C ARG A 23 8.75 -21.23 52.32
N ASP A 24 7.91 -22.13 51.81
CA ASP A 24 7.23 -23.15 52.61
C ASP A 24 8.22 -24.10 53.28
N HIS A 25 9.24 -24.58 52.56
CA HIS A 25 10.26 -25.46 53.14
C HIS A 25 11.18 -24.74 54.13
N ARG A 26 11.47 -23.44 53.91
CA ARG A 26 12.20 -22.63 54.91
C ARG A 26 11.37 -22.45 56.18
N ALA A 27 10.08 -22.14 56.03
CA ALA A 27 9.17 -21.94 57.14
C ALA A 27 8.94 -23.24 57.94
N ALA A 28 8.79 -24.38 57.26
CA ALA A 28 8.66 -25.69 57.88
C ALA A 28 9.91 -26.09 58.68
N GLY A 29 11.10 -25.72 58.21
CA GLY A 29 12.34 -25.90 58.96
C GLY A 29 12.60 -24.85 60.04
N GLY A 30 11.76 -23.82 60.18
CA GLY A 30 11.91 -22.76 61.17
C GLY A 30 13.12 -21.83 60.96
N TRP A 31 13.74 -21.85 59.78
CA TRP A 31 15.02 -21.18 59.54
C TRP A 31 14.84 -19.71 59.18
N SER A 32 15.55 -18.79 59.84
CA SER A 32 15.72 -17.43 59.34
C SER A 32 16.66 -17.40 58.13
N TYR A 33 16.57 -16.39 57.25
CA TYR A 33 17.49 -16.27 56.11
C TYR A 33 18.96 -16.14 56.52
N ALA A 34 19.25 -15.60 57.71
CA ALA A 34 20.61 -15.53 58.23
C ALA A 34 21.16 -16.91 58.61
N GLN A 35 20.32 -17.75 59.23
CA GLN A 35 20.68 -19.14 59.55
C GLN A 35 20.79 -20.00 58.27
N LEU A 36 19.89 -19.77 57.31
CA LEU A 36 19.93 -20.47 56.02
C LEU A 36 21.18 -20.09 55.20
N ALA A 37 21.65 -18.85 55.33
CA ALA A 37 22.90 -18.39 54.72
C ALA A 37 24.13 -19.12 55.26
N GLN A 38 24.22 -19.31 56.58
CA GLN A 38 25.29 -20.09 57.20
C GLN A 38 25.28 -21.55 56.72
N ARG A 39 24.10 -22.18 56.57
CA ARG A 39 23.99 -23.57 56.13
C ARG A 39 24.25 -23.78 54.64
N SER A 40 23.90 -22.82 53.80
CA SER A 40 24.05 -22.91 52.34
C SER A 40 25.40 -22.40 51.81
N GLY A 41 26.15 -21.67 52.64
CA GLY A 41 27.33 -20.91 52.19
C GLY A 41 27.01 -19.74 51.24
N CYS A 42 25.73 -19.40 51.06
CA CYS A 42 25.27 -18.29 50.22
C CYS A 42 24.88 -17.09 51.10
N HIS A 43 25.07 -15.86 50.63
CA HIS A 43 24.60 -14.68 51.35
C HIS A 43 23.07 -14.68 51.55
N ALA A 44 22.61 -14.22 52.71
CA ALA A 44 21.18 -14.19 53.07
C ALA A 44 20.31 -13.41 52.06
N THR A 45 20.86 -12.34 51.49
CA THR A 45 20.21 -11.54 50.45
C THR A 45 20.01 -12.33 49.14
N THR A 46 20.94 -13.22 48.80
CA THR A 46 20.83 -14.11 47.63
C THR A 46 19.68 -15.10 47.81
N LEU A 47 19.55 -15.68 49.00
CA LEU A 47 18.47 -16.61 49.33
C LEU A 47 17.11 -15.90 49.38
N GLN A 48 17.06 -14.70 49.97
CA GLN A 48 15.84 -13.89 49.99
C GLN A 48 15.39 -13.48 48.58
N ARG A 49 16.34 -13.13 47.69
CA ARG A 49 16.04 -12.87 46.27
C ARG A 49 15.53 -14.13 45.56
N ALA A 50 16.12 -15.29 45.84
CA ALA A 50 15.68 -16.55 45.23
C ALA A 50 14.23 -16.92 45.58
N ALA A 51 13.82 -16.62 46.80
CA ALA A 51 12.45 -16.82 47.27
C ALA A 51 11.53 -15.60 47.03
N SER A 52 12.00 -14.53 46.39
CA SER A 52 11.19 -13.30 46.23
C SER A 52 10.05 -13.45 45.22
N GLY A 53 10.26 -14.28 44.19
CA GLY A 53 9.36 -14.42 43.04
C GLY A 53 9.42 -13.25 42.04
N ASN A 54 10.32 -12.27 42.25
CA ASN A 54 10.48 -11.12 41.36
C ASN A 54 11.36 -11.42 40.12
N GLN A 55 12.21 -12.45 40.21
CA GLN A 55 13.13 -12.91 39.16
C GLN A 55 13.42 -14.40 39.42
N VAL A 56 13.66 -15.24 38.40
CA VAL A 56 14.03 -16.63 38.67
C VAL A 56 15.47 -16.69 39.16
N PRO A 57 15.71 -17.39 40.28
CA PRO A 57 17.06 -17.58 40.81
C PRO A 57 17.95 -18.43 39.91
N SER A 58 19.27 -18.40 40.14
CA SER A 58 20.18 -19.34 39.50
C SER A 58 19.98 -20.77 40.03
N ALA A 59 20.27 -21.78 39.20
CA ALA A 59 20.16 -23.20 39.59
C ALA A 59 20.93 -23.48 40.88
N ARG A 60 22.16 -22.95 40.97
CA ARG A 60 23.04 -23.08 42.12
C ARG A 60 22.44 -22.46 43.38
N ALA A 61 21.76 -21.31 43.27
CA ALA A 61 21.09 -20.70 44.41
C ALA A 61 19.87 -21.52 44.87
N VAL A 62 19.08 -22.08 43.94
CA VAL A 62 17.94 -22.96 44.28
C VAL A 62 18.41 -24.26 44.91
N GLU A 63 19.44 -24.88 44.36
CA GLU A 63 20.03 -26.12 44.88
C GLU A 63 20.62 -25.89 46.28
N ALA A 64 21.39 -24.81 46.47
CA ALA A 64 21.96 -24.46 47.77
C ALA A 64 20.86 -24.14 48.80
N TYR A 65 19.77 -23.48 48.39
CA TYR A 65 18.61 -23.21 49.23
C TYR A 65 17.90 -24.51 49.62
N ALA A 66 17.59 -25.37 48.65
CA ALA A 66 16.91 -26.64 48.88
C ALA A 66 17.72 -27.56 49.80
N ARG A 67 19.04 -27.69 49.58
CA ARG A 67 19.92 -28.45 50.46
C ARG A 67 19.97 -27.87 51.87
N ALA A 68 20.04 -26.54 52.02
CA ALA A 68 20.08 -25.91 53.34
C ALA A 68 18.76 -26.04 54.13
N CYS A 69 17.63 -26.22 53.42
CA CYS A 69 16.33 -26.54 54.01
C CYS A 69 16.06 -28.06 54.13
N ASP A 70 17.04 -28.92 53.84
CA ASP A 70 16.89 -30.39 53.80
C ASP A 70 15.74 -30.86 52.88
N ALA A 71 15.46 -30.09 51.82
CA ALA A 71 14.38 -30.31 50.86
C ALA A 71 14.86 -31.09 49.62
N PRO A 72 13.96 -31.79 48.89
CA PRO A 72 14.33 -32.58 47.72
C PRO A 72 14.88 -31.71 46.58
N VAL A 73 16.20 -31.75 46.40
CA VAL A 73 16.90 -31.01 45.33
C VAL A 73 16.35 -31.31 43.94
N PRO A 74 16.05 -32.58 43.56
CA PRO A 74 15.47 -32.86 42.25
C PRO A 74 14.14 -32.14 42.02
N LYS A 75 13.28 -32.04 43.05
CA LYS A 75 11.99 -31.36 42.93
C LYS A 75 12.15 -29.84 42.86
N ALA A 76 13.08 -29.29 43.65
CA ALA A 76 13.42 -27.87 43.58
C ALA A 76 13.97 -27.49 42.19
N LEU A 77 14.83 -28.32 41.62
CA LEU A 77 15.37 -28.14 40.28
C LEU A 77 14.33 -28.38 39.17
N GLU A 78 13.35 -29.27 39.37
CA GLU A 78 12.22 -29.45 38.45
C GLU A 78 11.33 -28.20 38.43
N LEU A 79 10.92 -27.70 39.59
CA LEU A 79 10.14 -26.46 39.71
C LEU A 79 10.93 -25.27 39.18
N TRP A 80 12.23 -25.25 39.41
CA TRP A 80 13.10 -24.24 38.83
C TRP A 80 13.20 -24.35 37.31
N LYS A 81 13.29 -25.55 36.73
CA LYS A 81 13.20 -25.74 35.27
C LYS A 81 11.87 -25.25 34.72
N GLN A 82 10.76 -25.45 35.42
CA GLN A 82 9.44 -24.95 35.04
C GLN A 82 9.34 -23.41 35.16
N ALA A 83 9.82 -22.84 36.26
CA ALA A 83 9.85 -21.39 36.50
C ALA A 83 10.76 -20.68 35.49
N ARG A 84 11.94 -21.26 35.25
CA ARG A 84 12.93 -20.82 34.28
C ARG A 84 12.40 -20.98 32.86
N ALA A 85 11.66 -22.04 32.53
CA ALA A 85 10.92 -22.12 31.28
C ALA A 85 9.90 -20.97 31.14
N GLY A 86 9.22 -20.57 32.23
CA GLY A 86 8.33 -19.40 32.22
C GLY A 86 9.05 -18.04 32.10
N GLU A 87 10.31 -17.91 32.55
CA GLU A 87 11.10 -16.67 32.44
C GLU A 87 11.94 -16.60 31.17
N TYR A 88 12.28 -17.74 30.57
CA TYR A 88 12.85 -17.82 29.22
C TYR A 88 11.85 -17.43 28.11
N TYR A 89 10.56 -17.30 28.45
CA TYR A 89 9.48 -16.90 27.56
C TYR A 89 8.75 -15.65 28.04
N GLY A 90 9.53 -14.65 28.48
CA GLY A 90 9.09 -13.26 28.50
C GLY A 90 8.88 -12.75 27.07
N ALA A 91 7.70 -12.16 26.82
CA ALA A 91 7.34 -11.62 25.52
C ALA A 91 8.37 -10.57 25.07
N VAL A 92 9.05 -10.81 23.96
CA VAL A 92 9.66 -9.72 23.20
C VAL A 92 8.68 -9.37 22.08
N ALA A 93 8.14 -8.14 22.12
CA ALA A 93 7.11 -7.67 21.19
C ALA A 93 5.85 -8.58 21.09
N GLY A 94 5.39 -9.14 22.21
CA GLY A 94 4.10 -9.84 22.29
C GLY A 94 4.05 -11.26 21.70
N ARG A 95 5.17 -11.89 21.38
CA ARG A 95 5.21 -13.31 20.91
C ARG A 95 6.09 -14.18 21.81
N ALA A 96 5.57 -15.36 22.18
CA ALA A 96 6.31 -16.35 22.96
C ALA A 96 7.28 -17.13 22.05
N ILE A 97 8.54 -17.22 22.47
CA ILE A 97 9.51 -18.12 21.83
C ILE A 97 9.11 -19.55 22.24
N PRO A 98 9.02 -20.53 21.33
CA PRO A 98 8.69 -21.91 21.72
C PRO A 98 9.87 -22.62 22.36
N SER A 99 9.60 -23.45 23.37
CA SER A 99 10.65 -24.27 24.01
C SER A 99 11.24 -25.30 23.06
N PRO A 100 12.57 -25.43 22.96
CA PRO A 100 13.19 -26.42 22.06
C PRO A 100 12.73 -27.85 22.36
N VAL A 101 12.38 -28.15 23.60
CA VAL A 101 11.83 -29.46 24.01
C VAL A 101 10.44 -29.72 23.40
N TYR A 102 9.65 -28.67 23.14
CA TYR A 102 8.28 -28.75 22.60
C TYR A 102 8.17 -28.29 21.14
N VAL A 103 9.27 -27.89 20.51
CA VAL A 103 9.29 -27.59 19.06
C VAL A 103 9.11 -28.89 18.29
N SER A 104 7.96 -29.01 17.60
CA SER A 104 7.58 -30.20 16.84
C SER A 104 7.29 -29.93 15.36
N GLY A 105 7.40 -28.67 14.90
CA GLY A 105 7.17 -28.28 13.51
C GLY A 105 8.03 -27.10 13.04
N LEU A 106 8.14 -26.94 11.71
CA LEU A 106 9.01 -25.97 11.06
C LEU A 106 8.69 -24.51 11.45
N SER A 107 7.40 -24.17 11.54
CA SER A 107 6.97 -22.83 11.96
C SER A 107 7.35 -22.50 13.40
N GLN A 108 7.30 -23.50 14.29
CA GLN A 108 7.74 -23.34 15.68
C GLN A 108 9.26 -23.21 15.77
N LEU A 109 10.02 -23.97 14.96
CA LEU A 109 11.48 -23.86 14.91
C LEU A 109 11.94 -22.49 14.39
N LYS A 110 11.31 -21.97 13.33
CA LYS A 110 11.56 -20.63 12.79
C LYS A 110 11.25 -19.53 13.81
N ALA A 111 10.11 -19.63 14.49
CA ALA A 111 9.75 -18.71 15.58
C ALA A 111 10.74 -18.79 16.76
N GLY A 112 11.24 -20.00 17.05
CA GLY A 112 12.30 -20.25 18.03
C GLY A 112 13.59 -19.51 17.72
N LEU A 113 14.14 -19.74 16.53
CA LEU A 113 15.40 -19.13 16.08
C LEU A 113 15.31 -17.60 15.96
N HIS A 114 14.21 -17.08 15.42
CA HIS A 114 13.94 -15.64 15.38
C HIS A 114 13.85 -15.06 16.81
N GLY A 115 13.21 -15.79 17.73
CA GLY A 115 13.13 -15.43 19.13
C GLY A 115 14.51 -15.29 19.79
N LEU A 116 15.40 -16.26 19.57
CA LEU A 116 16.77 -16.24 20.08
C LEU A 116 17.56 -15.05 19.55
N TYR A 117 17.44 -14.75 18.25
CA TYR A 117 18.05 -13.58 17.63
C TYR A 117 17.59 -12.26 18.26
N VAL A 118 16.29 -12.11 18.47
CA VAL A 118 15.72 -10.92 19.11
C VAL A 118 16.18 -10.81 20.57
N LYS A 119 16.25 -11.94 21.29
CA LYS A 119 16.73 -11.99 22.68
C LYS A 119 18.21 -11.62 22.80
N ALA A 120 19.03 -11.96 21.82
CA ALA A 120 20.44 -11.59 21.74
C ALA A 120 20.68 -10.08 21.49
N GLY A 121 19.61 -9.26 21.52
CA GLY A 121 19.70 -7.82 21.27
C GLY A 121 19.77 -7.47 19.78
N ARG A 122 19.33 -8.39 18.90
CA ARG A 122 19.38 -8.24 17.43
C ARG A 122 20.80 -7.90 16.93
N PRO A 123 21.78 -8.78 17.18
CA PRO A 123 23.15 -8.54 16.76
C PRO A 123 23.20 -8.29 15.24
N ALA A 124 24.00 -7.33 14.80
CA ALA A 124 24.11 -7.03 13.37
C ALA A 124 24.51 -8.30 12.61
N VAL A 125 23.78 -8.65 11.55
CA VAL A 125 23.98 -9.91 10.80
C VAL A 125 25.40 -10.04 10.25
N ARG A 126 26.10 -8.92 9.99
CA ARG A 126 27.53 -8.90 9.62
C ARG A 126 28.44 -9.39 10.76
N SER A 127 28.14 -9.01 12.00
CA SER A 127 28.87 -9.46 13.19
C SER A 127 28.55 -10.90 13.61
N MET A 128 27.43 -11.46 13.14
CA MET A 128 27.05 -12.84 13.47
C MET A 128 27.97 -13.87 12.80
N GLU A 129 28.51 -13.57 11.61
CA GLU A 129 29.47 -14.42 10.92
C GLU A 129 30.80 -14.51 11.68
N GLU A 130 31.29 -13.37 12.20
CA GLU A 130 32.50 -13.31 13.03
C GLU A 130 32.28 -13.98 14.40
N ARG A 131 31.10 -13.81 14.99
CA ARG A 131 30.73 -14.38 16.30
C ARG A 131 30.48 -15.89 16.28
N ALA A 132 30.18 -16.48 15.11
CA ALA A 132 30.01 -17.92 14.95
C ALA A 132 31.33 -18.71 15.15
N GLY A 133 32.48 -18.03 15.10
CA GLY A 133 33.79 -18.60 15.44
C GLY A 133 34.26 -19.71 14.49
N GLN A 134 34.96 -20.71 15.02
CA GLN A 134 35.62 -21.80 14.25
C GLN A 134 34.64 -22.84 13.68
N TRP A 135 33.35 -22.79 14.03
CA TRP A 135 32.35 -23.79 13.69
C TRP A 135 31.63 -23.50 12.38
N GLY A 136 32.38 -23.41 11.27
CA GLY A 136 31.83 -23.33 9.92
C GLY A 136 31.14 -22.00 9.59
N LYS A 137 31.43 -21.47 8.40
CA LYS A 137 30.89 -20.17 7.94
C LYS A 137 29.36 -20.18 8.05
N LEU A 138 28.80 -19.39 8.96
CA LEU A 138 27.41 -18.94 8.92
C LEU A 138 27.42 -17.73 7.99
N PRO A 139 27.24 -17.90 6.66
CA PRO A 139 27.47 -16.81 5.72
C PRO A 139 26.43 -15.73 5.99
N HIS A 140 26.81 -14.46 5.83
CA HIS A 140 25.93 -13.31 6.05
C HIS A 140 24.50 -13.49 5.48
N SER A 141 24.37 -13.98 4.25
CA SER A 141 23.08 -14.23 3.58
C SER A 141 22.24 -15.34 4.23
N THR A 142 22.87 -16.31 4.90
CA THR A 142 22.16 -17.38 5.61
C THR A 142 21.71 -16.92 6.98
N ALA A 143 22.57 -16.22 7.73
CA ALA A 143 22.17 -15.56 8.97
C ALA A 143 20.99 -14.61 8.72
N HIS A 144 21.05 -13.78 7.68
CA HIS A 144 19.98 -12.86 7.29
C HIS A 144 18.63 -13.56 7.05
N ARG A 145 18.62 -14.64 6.27
CA ARG A 145 17.39 -15.40 5.98
C ARG A 145 16.85 -16.16 7.20
N ILE A 146 17.70 -16.61 8.12
CA ILE A 146 17.28 -17.25 9.37
C ILE A 146 16.62 -16.22 10.29
N VAL A 147 17.22 -15.04 10.47
CA VAL A 147 16.65 -13.98 11.33
C VAL A 147 15.35 -13.41 10.76
N GLN A 148 15.12 -13.48 9.45
CA GLN A 148 13.84 -13.13 8.83
C GLN A 148 12.81 -14.27 8.83
N GLY A 149 13.14 -15.45 9.38
CA GLY A 149 12.26 -16.63 9.40
C GLY A 149 12.01 -17.26 8.02
N GLN A 150 12.75 -16.84 6.99
CA GLN A 150 12.60 -17.34 5.62
C GLN A 150 13.16 -18.75 5.47
N THR A 151 14.27 -19.05 6.16
CA THR A 151 14.89 -20.39 6.17
C THR A 151 15.20 -20.88 7.57
N VAL A 152 15.54 -22.16 7.70
CA VAL A 152 16.18 -22.76 8.89
C VAL A 152 17.60 -23.20 8.52
N PRO A 153 18.51 -23.39 9.49
CA PRO A 153 19.85 -23.91 9.23
C PRO A 153 19.80 -25.20 8.41
N ARG A 154 20.70 -25.33 7.43
CA ARG A 154 20.71 -26.49 6.51
C ARG A 154 21.45 -27.71 7.07
N ASP A 155 22.36 -27.45 8.00
CA ASP A 155 23.21 -28.43 8.65
C ASP A 155 23.43 -28.01 10.12
N GLU A 156 23.92 -28.95 10.92
CA GLU A 156 24.14 -28.75 12.35
C GLU A 156 25.21 -27.70 12.63
N SER A 157 26.23 -27.57 11.77
CA SER A 157 27.28 -26.56 11.89
C SER A 157 26.71 -25.14 11.76
N GLN A 158 25.83 -24.89 10.79
CA GLN A 158 25.14 -23.61 10.65
C GLN A 158 24.23 -23.30 11.84
N LEU A 159 23.57 -24.33 12.39
CA LEU A 159 22.73 -24.14 13.58
C LEU A 159 23.59 -23.76 14.79
N ILE A 160 24.68 -24.48 15.05
CA ILE A 160 25.60 -24.19 16.16
C ILE A 160 26.23 -22.81 15.97
N GLY A 161 26.65 -22.46 14.75
CA GLY A 161 27.16 -21.11 14.43
C GLY A 161 26.12 -20.02 14.71
N PHE A 162 24.86 -20.23 14.34
CA PHE A 162 23.77 -19.28 14.62
C PHE A 162 23.46 -19.15 16.11
N LEU A 163 23.41 -20.27 16.84
CA LEU A 163 23.17 -20.29 18.29
C LEU A 163 24.31 -19.59 19.04
N THR A 164 25.56 -19.82 18.63
CA THR A 164 26.75 -19.17 19.19
C THR A 164 26.75 -17.67 18.88
N ALA A 165 26.39 -17.27 17.66
CA ALA A 165 26.25 -15.86 17.29
C ALA A 165 25.12 -15.12 18.05
N CYS A 166 24.14 -15.86 18.60
CA CYS A 166 23.07 -15.33 19.44
C CYS A 166 23.36 -15.47 20.95
N ASP A 167 24.60 -15.77 21.36
CA ASP A 167 25.02 -16.01 22.75
C ASP A 167 24.17 -17.05 23.49
N VAL A 168 23.69 -18.08 22.78
CA VAL A 168 22.97 -19.19 23.42
C VAL A 168 23.96 -20.02 24.23
N PRO A 169 23.74 -20.20 25.55
CA PRO A 169 24.65 -20.95 26.41
C PRO A 169 24.91 -22.37 25.87
N GLU A 170 26.16 -22.84 25.92
CA GLU A 170 26.54 -24.17 25.41
C GLU A 170 25.70 -25.32 25.99
N GLN A 171 25.21 -25.18 27.22
CA GLN A 171 24.33 -26.16 27.88
C GLN A 171 22.93 -26.24 27.25
N GLU A 172 22.49 -25.19 26.54
CA GLU A 172 21.18 -25.11 25.89
C GLU A 172 21.25 -25.44 24.38
N GLN A 173 22.43 -25.37 23.75
CA GLN A 173 22.60 -25.63 22.32
C GLN A 173 22.18 -27.06 21.91
N PRO A 174 22.50 -28.14 22.65
CA PRO A 174 22.06 -29.50 22.30
C PRO A 174 20.54 -29.65 22.21
N LEU A 175 19.78 -28.89 23.03
CA LEU A 175 18.31 -28.95 23.01
C LEU A 175 17.73 -28.40 21.71
N TRP A 176 18.35 -27.34 21.16
CA TRP A 176 17.97 -26.75 19.88
C TRP A 176 18.41 -27.60 18.69
N VAL A 177 19.57 -28.26 18.78
CA VAL A 177 20.01 -29.25 17.81
C VAL A 177 19.03 -30.42 17.74
N ASP A 178 18.61 -30.96 18.90
CA ASP A 178 17.61 -32.02 18.95
C ASP A 178 16.25 -31.58 18.39
N ALA A 179 15.83 -30.35 18.67
CA ALA A 179 14.61 -29.77 18.11
C ALA A 179 14.66 -29.66 16.58
N TRP A 180 15.79 -29.16 16.06
CA TRP A 180 16.04 -29.04 14.63
C TRP A 180 16.05 -30.40 13.93
N ARG A 181 16.77 -31.39 14.49
CA ARG A 181 16.76 -32.77 14.00
C ARG A 181 15.36 -33.37 13.99
N ARG A 182 14.58 -33.19 15.07
CA ARG A 182 13.18 -33.68 15.16
C ARG A 182 12.29 -33.10 14.07
N VAL A 183 12.44 -31.81 13.77
CA VAL A 183 11.60 -31.11 12.79
C VAL A 183 11.98 -31.48 11.36
N LEU A 184 13.28 -31.52 11.04
CA LEU A 184 13.73 -31.84 9.68
C LEU A 184 13.63 -33.33 9.35
N ASN A 185 13.78 -34.24 10.33
CA ASN A 185 13.55 -35.67 10.11
C ASN A 185 12.06 -36.05 10.04
N ARG A 186 11.14 -35.12 10.36
CA ARG A 186 9.69 -35.30 10.17
C ARG A 186 9.14 -34.63 8.91
N ALA A 187 9.96 -33.85 8.21
CA ALA A 187 9.56 -33.12 7.01
C ALA A 187 10.50 -33.46 5.85
N THR A 188 10.09 -34.34 4.94
CA THR A 188 10.70 -34.39 3.60
C THR A 188 9.69 -34.95 2.58
N PRO A 189 9.68 -34.47 1.32
CA PRO A 189 10.66 -34.96 0.35
C PRO A 189 11.22 -33.91 -0.65
N MET A 190 12.52 -33.98 -0.92
CA MET A 190 13.11 -33.75 -2.25
C MET A 190 14.21 -34.80 -2.43
N THR A 191 14.13 -35.53 -3.54
CA THR A 191 14.44 -36.96 -3.61
C THR A 191 15.91 -37.32 -3.77
N ALA A 192 16.21 -38.51 -3.24
CA ALA A 192 17.44 -39.28 -3.23
C ALA A 192 18.04 -39.64 -4.60
N LEU A 193 19.26 -40.19 -4.54
CA LEU A 193 19.75 -41.36 -5.29
C LEU A 193 20.85 -42.06 -4.46
N PRO A 194 21.12 -43.38 -4.61
CA PRO A 194 20.32 -44.52 -5.10
C PRO A 194 20.16 -45.60 -3.96
N GLU A 195 19.54 -46.79 -4.06
CA GLU A 195 19.44 -47.82 -5.11
C GLU A 195 18.49 -48.98 -4.67
N ARG A 196 18.06 -49.80 -5.65
CA ARG A 196 17.61 -51.22 -5.62
C ARG A 196 16.12 -51.63 -5.37
N THR A 197 15.54 -52.06 -6.50
CA THR A 197 14.81 -53.32 -6.78
C THR A 197 13.38 -53.60 -6.26
N ALA A 198 12.56 -54.00 -7.25
CA ALA A 198 11.48 -55.01 -7.27
C ALA A 198 10.01 -54.51 -7.31
N SER A 199 9.38 -54.90 -8.44
CA SER A 199 7.96 -54.92 -8.83
C SER A 199 7.09 -55.86 -7.95
N PRO A 200 5.80 -56.13 -8.26
CA PRO A 200 4.74 -55.37 -8.99
C PRO A 200 3.35 -55.41 -8.27
N ALA A 201 2.38 -54.57 -8.66
CA ALA A 201 0.97 -54.95 -8.93
C ALA A 201 0.02 -53.74 -9.14
N GLU A 202 -0.71 -53.79 -10.25
CA GLU A 202 -1.82 -52.96 -10.77
C GLU A 202 -3.19 -53.28 -10.10
N PRO A 203 -4.35 -52.63 -10.46
CA PRO A 203 -4.58 -51.56 -11.45
C PRO A 203 -5.42 -50.36 -10.96
N ALA A 204 -5.42 -49.30 -11.77
CA ALA A 204 -6.31 -48.13 -11.71
C ALA A 204 -7.19 -48.03 -12.97
N ILE A 205 -8.41 -47.49 -12.83
CA ILE A 205 -9.29 -47.08 -13.93
C ILE A 205 -9.12 -45.58 -14.19
N ARG A 206 -8.95 -45.24 -15.48
CA ARG A 206 -8.68 -43.90 -16.06
C ARG A 206 -9.94 -43.01 -16.10
N PRO A 207 -9.78 -41.71 -16.38
CA PRO A 207 -9.98 -41.28 -17.76
C PRO A 207 -8.84 -40.40 -18.31
N SER A 208 -8.79 -40.41 -19.63
CA SER A 208 -7.78 -39.87 -20.54
C SER A 208 -7.95 -38.37 -20.82
N VAL A 209 -6.85 -37.63 -20.80
CA VAL A 209 -6.59 -36.54 -21.76
C VAL A 209 -5.15 -36.69 -22.24
N SER A 210 -5.02 -36.65 -23.55
CA SER A 210 -3.88 -36.99 -24.39
C SER A 210 -2.78 -35.94 -24.38
N GLU A 211 -1.64 -36.25 -23.78
CA GLU A 211 -0.34 -35.66 -24.13
C GLU A 211 0.36 -36.58 -25.13
N GLN A 212 0.58 -36.05 -26.33
CA GLN A 212 1.44 -36.64 -27.34
C GLN A 212 2.87 -36.67 -26.80
N ARG A 213 3.30 -37.86 -26.40
CA ARG A 213 4.71 -38.19 -26.18
C ARG A 213 5.49 -37.93 -27.46
N ILE A 214 6.50 -37.06 -27.37
CA ILE A 214 7.67 -37.10 -28.25
C ILE A 214 8.32 -38.49 -28.06
N PRO A 215 8.57 -39.27 -29.13
CA PRO A 215 9.16 -40.58 -28.99
C PRO A 215 10.62 -40.46 -28.53
N ARG A 216 10.98 -41.16 -27.44
CA ARG A 216 12.37 -41.53 -27.20
C ARG A 216 12.75 -42.56 -28.27
N ASN A 217 13.42 -42.09 -29.31
CA ASN A 217 14.06 -42.94 -30.30
C ASN A 217 15.28 -43.63 -29.64
N PRO A 218 15.43 -44.98 -29.69
CA PRO A 218 16.63 -45.67 -29.24
C PRO A 218 17.81 -45.55 -30.21
N GLU A 219 17.72 -44.71 -31.25
CA GLU A 219 18.81 -44.39 -32.18
C GLU A 219 19.37 -42.98 -31.91
N ALA A 220 20.05 -42.78 -30.78
CA ALA A 220 20.93 -41.61 -30.61
C ALA A 220 22.36 -42.00 -30.98
N VAL A 221 22.63 -42.02 -32.28
CA VAL A 221 23.98 -42.10 -32.83
C VAL A 221 24.79 -40.91 -32.29
N SER A 222 25.79 -41.17 -31.45
CA SER A 222 26.98 -40.35 -31.16
C SER A 222 26.91 -38.82 -31.43
N ALA A 223 25.97 -38.08 -30.84
CA ALA A 223 25.91 -36.62 -31.01
C ALA A 223 27.16 -35.96 -30.41
N LEU A 224 27.82 -35.12 -31.21
CA LEU A 224 28.98 -34.36 -30.77
C LEU A 224 28.51 -33.12 -29.99
N ARG A 225 29.27 -32.72 -28.96
CA ARG A 225 29.05 -31.45 -28.25
C ARG A 225 30.36 -30.70 -28.11
N PHE A 226 30.33 -29.38 -28.08
CA PHE A 226 31.50 -28.53 -28.07
C PHE A 226 31.35 -27.39 -27.07
N SER A 227 32.45 -26.99 -26.44
CA SER A 227 32.52 -25.79 -25.60
C SER A 227 33.57 -24.81 -26.11
N VAL A 228 33.21 -23.53 -26.20
CA VAL A 228 34.12 -22.42 -26.52
C VAL A 228 34.00 -21.25 -25.53
N LEU A 229 32.98 -21.23 -24.66
CA LEU A 229 32.78 -20.25 -23.58
C LEU A 229 33.64 -20.55 -22.33
N GLY A 230 34.70 -21.31 -22.53
CA GLY A 230 35.71 -21.71 -21.55
C GLY A 230 36.84 -22.40 -22.31
N PRO A 231 37.53 -23.37 -21.72
CA PRO A 231 38.48 -24.20 -22.45
C PRO A 231 37.81 -24.92 -23.63
N VAL A 232 38.50 -24.98 -24.78
CA VAL A 232 37.97 -25.64 -25.99
C VAL A 232 37.95 -27.16 -25.81
N ARG A 233 36.74 -27.71 -25.69
CA ARG A 233 36.50 -29.14 -25.45
C ARG A 233 35.47 -29.69 -26.45
N ALA A 234 35.53 -30.99 -26.67
CA ALA A 234 34.59 -31.72 -27.50
C ALA A 234 34.18 -33.00 -26.78
N TRP A 235 32.91 -33.40 -26.88
CA TRP A 235 32.37 -34.62 -26.32
C TRP A 235 31.67 -35.44 -27.39
N ARG A 236 31.65 -36.76 -27.22
CA ARG A 236 30.77 -37.68 -27.97
C ARG A 236 29.86 -38.37 -26.96
N GLY A 237 28.58 -38.02 -26.96
CA GLY A 237 27.68 -38.40 -25.86
C GLY A 237 28.16 -37.81 -24.53
N SER A 238 28.56 -38.65 -23.58
CA SER A 238 29.13 -38.25 -22.29
C SER A 238 30.66 -38.31 -22.22
N GLU A 239 31.32 -38.84 -23.24
CA GLU A 239 32.77 -39.03 -23.26
C GLU A 239 33.49 -37.76 -23.73
N LEU A 240 34.45 -37.26 -22.96
CA LEU A 240 35.29 -36.13 -23.34
C LEU A 240 36.37 -36.58 -24.33
N LEU A 241 36.41 -35.98 -25.51
CA LEU A 241 37.41 -36.24 -26.54
C LEU A 241 38.67 -35.42 -26.28
N SER A 242 39.84 -36.01 -26.61
CA SER A 242 41.11 -35.29 -26.55
C SER A 242 41.16 -34.24 -27.67
N SER A 243 40.86 -32.98 -27.34
CA SER A 243 40.83 -31.86 -28.29
C SER A 243 42.22 -31.45 -28.84
N GLY A 244 43.27 -32.19 -28.46
CA GLY A 244 44.60 -32.10 -29.06
C GLY A 244 45.49 -31.01 -28.47
N SER A 245 46.58 -30.70 -29.17
CA SER A 245 47.52 -29.63 -28.83
C SER A 245 46.85 -28.24 -28.88
N PRO A 246 47.44 -27.19 -28.28
CA PRO A 246 46.89 -25.83 -28.34
C PRO A 246 46.58 -25.36 -29.77
N GLN A 247 47.43 -25.71 -30.75
CA GLN A 247 47.23 -25.39 -32.16
C GLN A 247 46.07 -26.18 -32.79
N GLN A 248 45.82 -27.41 -32.36
CA GLN A 248 44.65 -28.17 -32.81
C GLN A 248 43.35 -27.59 -32.24
N ARG A 249 43.37 -27.17 -30.97
CA ARG A 249 42.25 -26.43 -30.36
C ARG A 249 41.99 -25.10 -31.04
N ALA A 250 43.02 -24.39 -31.49
CA ALA A 250 42.87 -23.17 -32.29
C ALA A 250 42.15 -23.43 -33.62
N LEU A 251 42.46 -24.53 -34.31
CA LEU A 251 41.80 -24.88 -35.57
C LEU A 251 40.34 -25.23 -35.30
N LEU A 252 40.09 -26.00 -34.25
CA LEU A 252 38.75 -26.38 -33.82
C LEU A 252 37.91 -25.15 -33.46
N ALA A 253 38.47 -24.22 -32.67
CA ALA A 253 37.81 -22.97 -32.30
C ALA A 253 37.49 -22.10 -33.53
N ALA A 254 38.45 -21.93 -34.45
CA ALA A 254 38.24 -21.14 -35.68
C ALA A 254 37.11 -21.69 -36.56
N LEU A 255 36.93 -23.00 -36.58
CA LEU A 255 35.84 -23.65 -37.33
C LEU A 255 34.50 -23.61 -36.58
N LEU A 256 34.50 -23.83 -35.26
CA LEU A 256 33.30 -23.77 -34.43
C LEU A 256 32.65 -22.38 -34.45
N LEU A 257 33.47 -21.32 -34.34
CA LEU A 257 33.01 -19.93 -34.33
C LEU A 257 32.53 -19.43 -35.70
N ARG A 258 32.66 -20.24 -36.75
CA ARG A 258 32.10 -20.00 -38.09
C ARG A 258 30.78 -20.70 -38.31
N GLU A 259 30.26 -21.43 -37.32
CA GLU A 259 28.90 -21.99 -37.31
C GLU A 259 28.55 -22.77 -38.59
N GLY A 260 29.47 -23.62 -39.06
CA GLY A 260 29.30 -24.44 -40.26
C GLY A 260 29.71 -23.79 -41.58
N ARG A 261 30.07 -22.50 -41.59
CA ARG A 261 30.64 -21.85 -42.78
C ARG A 261 32.07 -22.32 -43.04
N THR A 262 32.40 -22.53 -44.30
CA THR A 262 33.74 -22.93 -44.74
C THR A 262 34.77 -21.84 -44.44
N ALA A 263 35.86 -22.22 -43.78
CA ALA A 263 37.06 -21.41 -43.63
C ALA A 263 38.07 -21.83 -44.70
N THR A 264 38.44 -20.90 -45.58
CA THR A 264 39.47 -21.13 -46.59
C THR A 264 40.83 -21.32 -45.93
N ALA A 265 41.77 -21.93 -46.66
CA ALA A 265 43.11 -22.12 -46.14
C ALA A 265 43.81 -20.79 -45.79
N GLY A 266 43.60 -19.73 -46.57
CA GLY A 266 44.15 -18.39 -46.28
C GLY A 266 43.61 -17.82 -44.96
N GLU A 267 42.29 -17.83 -44.77
CA GLU A 267 41.67 -17.35 -43.52
C GLU A 267 42.13 -18.13 -42.28
N LEU A 268 42.38 -19.44 -42.43
CA LEU A 268 42.91 -20.26 -41.34
C LEU A 268 44.39 -19.97 -41.07
N ILE A 269 45.18 -19.60 -42.09
CA ILE A 269 46.57 -19.16 -41.89
C ILE A 269 46.58 -17.83 -41.13
N ASP A 270 45.80 -16.86 -41.61
CA ASP A 270 45.71 -15.54 -40.99
C ASP A 270 45.20 -15.62 -39.55
N ALA A 271 44.23 -16.51 -39.28
CA ALA A 271 43.68 -16.70 -37.94
C ALA A 271 44.70 -17.18 -36.90
N PHE A 272 45.71 -17.92 -37.34
CA PHE A 272 46.73 -18.54 -36.49
C PHE A 272 47.99 -17.68 -36.35
N TRP A 273 48.45 -17.11 -37.45
CA TRP A 273 49.77 -16.48 -37.55
C TRP A 273 49.71 -15.00 -37.92
N GLY A 274 48.57 -14.47 -38.33
CA GLY A 274 48.44 -13.09 -38.78
C GLY A 274 49.36 -12.80 -39.96
N GLU A 275 50.14 -11.72 -39.86
CA GLU A 275 51.02 -11.24 -40.94
C GLU A 275 52.30 -12.07 -41.13
N ASP A 276 52.65 -12.95 -40.18
CA ASP A 276 53.90 -13.72 -40.17
C ASP A 276 53.71 -15.25 -40.21
N PRO A 277 53.15 -15.82 -41.30
CA PRO A 277 52.95 -17.26 -41.41
C PRO A 277 54.23 -18.03 -41.73
N PRO A 278 54.41 -19.26 -41.19
CA PRO A 278 55.56 -20.10 -41.54
C PRO A 278 55.47 -20.57 -43.00
N SER A 279 56.62 -20.84 -43.62
CA SER A 279 56.73 -21.29 -45.02
C SER A 279 55.94 -22.58 -45.34
N GLN A 280 55.62 -23.39 -44.33
CA GLN A 280 54.80 -24.60 -44.43
C GLN A 280 53.43 -24.50 -43.71
N ALA A 281 52.87 -23.29 -43.58
CA ALA A 281 51.59 -23.05 -42.88
C ALA A 281 50.44 -23.92 -43.41
N LEU A 282 50.29 -24.02 -44.74
CA LEU A 282 49.25 -24.82 -45.38
C LEU A 282 49.38 -26.32 -45.06
N ALA A 283 50.61 -26.86 -45.05
CA ALA A 283 50.87 -28.26 -44.70
C ALA A 283 50.57 -28.53 -43.21
N THR A 284 50.84 -27.53 -42.36
CA THR A 284 50.55 -27.58 -40.93
C THR A 284 49.05 -27.64 -40.65
N ILE A 285 48.25 -26.77 -41.31
CA ILE A 285 46.78 -26.80 -41.21
C ILE A 285 46.22 -28.15 -41.68
N ARG A 286 46.69 -28.68 -42.82
CA ARG A 286 46.26 -30.00 -43.33
C ARG A 286 46.54 -31.11 -42.31
N THR A 287 47.68 -31.05 -41.63
CA THR A 287 48.05 -32.01 -40.58
C THR A 287 47.11 -31.91 -39.37
N TYR A 288 46.79 -30.69 -38.92
CA TYR A 288 45.87 -30.49 -37.81
C TYR A 288 44.44 -30.92 -38.16
N ALA A 289 43.96 -30.59 -39.36
CA ALA A 289 42.65 -31.00 -39.86
C ALA A 289 42.54 -32.53 -39.95
N SER A 290 43.58 -33.22 -40.47
CA SER A 290 43.60 -34.69 -40.52
C SER A 290 43.50 -35.32 -39.13
N ARG A 291 44.22 -34.77 -38.13
CA ARG A 291 44.17 -35.26 -36.75
C ARG A 291 42.83 -34.99 -36.07
N LEU A 292 42.24 -33.80 -36.27
CA LEU A 292 40.90 -33.50 -35.78
C LEU A 292 39.83 -34.38 -36.43
N ARG A 293 39.97 -34.67 -37.73
CA ARG A 293 39.07 -35.58 -38.46
C ARG A 293 39.06 -36.99 -37.87
N LYS A 294 40.21 -37.51 -37.44
CA LYS A 294 40.30 -38.81 -36.74
C LYS A 294 39.57 -38.81 -35.39
N ILE A 295 39.51 -37.67 -34.71
CA ILE A 295 38.87 -37.53 -33.40
C ILE A 295 37.37 -37.35 -33.56
N LEU A 296 36.95 -36.39 -34.39
CA LEU A 296 35.57 -35.95 -34.53
C LEU A 296 34.75 -36.84 -35.48
N GLY A 297 35.40 -37.45 -36.48
CA GLY A 297 34.77 -38.22 -37.54
C GLY A 297 34.83 -37.49 -38.89
N GLU A 298 34.87 -38.25 -39.99
CA GLU A 298 34.99 -37.69 -41.35
C GLU A 298 33.76 -36.89 -41.77
N GLU A 299 32.59 -37.22 -41.23
CA GLU A 299 31.33 -36.55 -41.54
C GLU A 299 31.18 -35.19 -40.82
N ALA A 300 31.87 -35.01 -39.70
CA ALA A 300 31.83 -33.78 -38.91
C ALA A 300 32.78 -32.71 -39.46
N LEU A 301 34.00 -33.07 -39.88
CA LEU A 301 34.99 -32.13 -40.44
C LEU A 301 35.17 -32.33 -41.95
N VAL A 302 34.42 -31.56 -42.73
CA VAL A 302 34.38 -31.66 -44.19
C VAL A 302 35.38 -30.73 -44.85
N SER A 303 35.90 -31.17 -45.99
CA SER A 303 36.70 -30.34 -46.87
C SER A 303 35.84 -29.87 -48.04
N GLU A 304 35.64 -28.55 -48.12
CA GLU A 304 34.75 -27.91 -49.09
C GLU A 304 35.45 -26.66 -49.65
N SER A 305 35.36 -26.45 -50.97
CA SER A 305 35.86 -25.23 -51.65
C SER A 305 37.31 -24.83 -51.30
N GLY A 306 38.20 -25.81 -51.14
CA GLY A 306 39.62 -25.56 -50.80
C GLY A 306 39.88 -25.18 -49.34
N GLY A 307 38.88 -25.30 -48.47
CA GLY A 307 38.92 -25.01 -47.04
C GLY A 307 38.39 -26.16 -46.18
N TYR A 308 38.05 -25.83 -44.94
CA TYR A 308 37.48 -26.75 -43.96
C TYR A 308 36.22 -26.15 -43.34
N ALA A 309 35.20 -26.98 -43.10
CA ALA A 309 34.00 -26.61 -42.37
C ALA A 309 33.70 -27.70 -41.32
N LEU A 310 33.18 -27.28 -40.16
CA LEU A 310 32.71 -28.22 -39.15
C LEU A 310 31.18 -28.24 -39.15
N ARG A 311 30.59 -29.39 -39.46
CA ARG A 311 29.14 -29.61 -39.43
C ARG A 311 28.72 -29.92 -38.00
N ILE A 312 27.94 -29.02 -37.42
CA ILE A 312 27.36 -29.15 -36.08
C ILE A 312 25.85 -28.99 -36.15
N GLY A 313 25.13 -29.80 -35.36
CA GLY A 313 23.69 -29.67 -35.16
C GLY A 313 23.33 -28.48 -34.26
N ARG A 314 22.04 -28.10 -34.26
CA ARG A 314 21.54 -27.08 -33.34
C ARG A 314 21.69 -27.55 -31.89
N GLY A 315 22.20 -26.68 -31.02
CA GLY A 315 22.41 -26.97 -29.59
C GLY A 315 23.62 -27.85 -29.26
N GLU A 316 24.48 -28.13 -30.25
CA GLU A 316 25.73 -28.89 -30.02
C GLU A 316 26.91 -28.00 -29.60
N LEU A 317 26.80 -26.68 -29.72
CA LEU A 317 27.81 -25.70 -29.31
C LEU A 317 27.25 -24.81 -28.19
N ASP A 318 28.00 -24.67 -27.10
CA ASP A 318 27.62 -23.79 -25.97
C ASP A 318 27.38 -22.33 -26.38
N LEU A 319 28.14 -21.81 -27.34
CA LEU A 319 27.94 -20.46 -27.89
C LEU A 319 26.57 -20.30 -28.57
N THR A 320 26.13 -21.26 -29.39
CA THR A 320 24.81 -21.17 -30.03
C THR A 320 23.69 -21.34 -29.02
N LEU A 321 23.87 -22.21 -28.02
CA LEU A 321 22.94 -22.31 -26.89
C LEU A 321 22.85 -21.00 -26.10
N ALA A 322 23.99 -20.33 -25.85
CA ALA A 322 24.04 -19.04 -25.18
C ALA A 322 23.30 -17.95 -25.99
N GLN A 323 23.48 -17.93 -27.31
CA GLN A 323 22.80 -16.98 -28.20
C GLN A 323 21.28 -17.19 -28.20
N ASP A 324 20.82 -18.45 -28.29
CA ASP A 324 19.40 -18.80 -28.25
C ASP A 324 18.76 -18.39 -26.91
N LEU A 325 19.43 -18.70 -25.79
CA LEU A 325 18.95 -18.32 -24.47
C LEU A 325 18.95 -16.80 -24.24
N ALA A 326 19.94 -16.08 -24.78
CA ALA A 326 19.99 -14.61 -24.70
C ALA A 326 18.87 -13.97 -25.54
N PHE A 327 18.57 -14.53 -26.71
CA PHE A 327 17.45 -14.09 -27.55
C PHE A 327 16.10 -14.30 -26.84
N GLU A 328 15.89 -15.46 -26.22
CA GLU A 328 14.66 -15.71 -25.44
C GLU A 328 14.59 -14.83 -24.19
N ALA A 329 15.72 -14.51 -23.56
CA ALA A 329 15.75 -13.58 -22.43
C ALA A 329 15.31 -12.17 -22.84
N GLU A 330 15.77 -11.68 -23.99
CA GLU A 330 15.36 -10.37 -24.51
C GLU A 330 13.88 -10.35 -24.88
N LYS A 331 13.37 -11.44 -25.47
CA LYS A 331 11.94 -11.58 -25.76
C LYS A 331 11.08 -11.59 -24.49
N ALA A 332 11.50 -12.30 -23.45
CA ALA A 332 10.83 -12.29 -22.16
C ALA A 332 10.83 -10.88 -21.53
N ARG A 333 11.97 -10.18 -21.63
CA ARG A 333 12.11 -8.80 -21.15
C ARG A 333 11.17 -7.84 -21.89
N ALA A 334 11.13 -7.90 -23.22
CA ALA A 334 10.23 -7.10 -24.04
C ALA A 334 8.74 -7.42 -23.79
N GLY A 335 8.43 -8.66 -23.39
CA GLY A 335 7.09 -9.08 -22.98
C GLY A 335 6.70 -8.74 -21.54
N GLY A 336 7.60 -8.13 -20.76
CA GLY A 336 7.37 -7.78 -19.35
C GLY A 336 7.57 -8.92 -18.34
N ASP A 337 8.03 -10.10 -18.78
CA ASP A 337 8.32 -11.23 -17.89
C ASP A 337 9.77 -11.15 -17.38
N ARG A 338 9.97 -10.28 -16.39
CA ARG A 338 11.27 -10.01 -15.74
C ARG A 338 11.88 -11.26 -15.13
N LEU A 339 11.09 -12.08 -14.44
CA LEU A 339 11.56 -13.27 -13.74
C LEU A 339 12.11 -14.31 -14.73
N GLN A 340 11.41 -14.52 -15.84
CA GLN A 340 11.86 -15.42 -16.89
C GLN A 340 13.10 -14.88 -17.59
N ALA A 341 13.14 -13.58 -17.93
CA ALA A 341 14.32 -12.95 -18.53
C ALA A 341 15.57 -13.11 -17.64
N ARG A 342 15.44 -12.82 -16.34
CA ARG A 342 16.50 -13.00 -15.34
C ARG A 342 16.94 -14.46 -15.22
N THR A 343 16.00 -15.39 -15.20
CA THR A 343 16.31 -16.84 -15.15
C THR A 343 17.09 -17.29 -16.38
N LEU A 344 16.72 -16.82 -17.56
CA LEU A 344 17.42 -17.13 -18.81
C LEU A 344 18.81 -16.51 -18.86
N LEU A 345 18.98 -15.24 -18.46
CA LEU A 345 20.29 -14.59 -18.37
C LEU A 345 21.24 -15.31 -17.40
N ASN A 346 20.74 -15.77 -16.26
CA ASN A 346 21.53 -16.59 -15.34
C ASN A 346 21.96 -17.93 -15.96
N LYS A 347 21.09 -18.58 -16.74
CA LYS A 347 21.46 -19.80 -17.49
C LYS A 347 22.52 -19.51 -18.54
N VAL A 348 22.40 -18.41 -19.29
CA VAL A 348 23.39 -17.98 -20.29
C VAL A 348 24.74 -17.77 -19.62
N LEU A 349 24.81 -16.92 -18.60
CA LEU A 349 26.06 -16.60 -17.88
C LEU A 349 26.69 -17.84 -17.22
N GLY A 350 25.87 -18.81 -16.81
CA GLY A 350 26.31 -20.09 -16.27
C GLY A 350 26.99 -21.03 -17.28
N LEU A 351 26.91 -20.74 -18.59
CA LEU A 351 27.64 -21.49 -19.62
C LEU A 351 29.13 -21.13 -19.68
N TRP A 352 29.53 -19.98 -19.14
CA TRP A 352 30.93 -19.59 -19.08
C TRP A 352 31.68 -20.39 -18.01
N ASP A 353 32.71 -21.12 -18.43
CA ASP A 353 33.64 -21.87 -17.56
C ASP A 353 35.00 -21.16 -17.56
N GLY A 354 35.06 -19.97 -16.94
CA GLY A 354 36.26 -19.13 -16.89
C GLY A 354 36.43 -18.23 -18.11
N GLU A 355 37.67 -18.07 -18.57
CA GLU A 355 38.01 -17.29 -19.77
C GLU A 355 37.65 -18.09 -21.04
N ALA A 356 36.91 -17.47 -21.95
CA ALA A 356 36.55 -18.09 -23.23
C ALA A 356 37.81 -18.46 -24.02
N LEU A 357 37.78 -19.59 -24.75
CA LEU A 357 38.93 -20.06 -25.54
C LEU A 357 40.25 -20.13 -24.75
N SER A 358 40.19 -20.43 -23.44
CA SER A 358 41.39 -20.46 -22.60
C SER A 358 42.45 -21.40 -23.19
N SER A 359 43.72 -20.96 -23.17
CA SER A 359 44.87 -21.71 -23.69
C SER A 359 44.83 -21.98 -25.21
N VAL A 360 44.13 -21.15 -25.97
CA VAL A 360 44.13 -21.17 -27.45
C VAL A 360 44.95 -19.99 -28.00
N PRO A 361 46.04 -20.26 -28.73
CA PRO A 361 46.91 -19.23 -29.29
C PRO A 361 46.37 -18.67 -30.62
N GLY A 362 46.83 -17.47 -30.97
CA GLY A 362 46.65 -16.86 -32.30
C GLY A 362 45.73 -15.64 -32.30
N PRO A 363 45.93 -14.70 -33.25
CA PRO A 363 45.25 -13.40 -33.26
C PRO A 363 43.73 -13.51 -33.39
N TYR A 364 43.22 -14.53 -34.09
CA TYR A 364 41.78 -14.76 -34.16
C TYR A 364 41.18 -15.17 -32.81
N ALA A 365 41.88 -16.02 -32.05
CA ALA A 365 41.43 -16.44 -30.72
C ALA A 365 41.47 -15.27 -29.73
N ASP A 366 42.49 -14.41 -29.81
CA ASP A 366 42.57 -13.16 -29.02
C ASP A 366 41.37 -12.24 -29.30
N ASN A 367 41.08 -11.98 -30.57
CA ASN A 367 39.93 -11.15 -30.97
C ASN A 367 38.59 -11.73 -30.52
N GLN A 368 38.43 -13.04 -30.61
CA GLN A 368 37.21 -13.72 -30.16
C GLN A 368 37.07 -13.74 -28.64
N ARG A 369 38.18 -13.85 -27.89
CA ARG A 369 38.18 -13.67 -26.43
C ARG A 369 37.65 -12.31 -26.03
N THR A 370 38.19 -11.24 -26.63
CA THR A 370 37.72 -9.86 -26.38
C THR A 370 36.24 -9.70 -26.71
N ARG A 371 35.79 -10.21 -27.87
CA ARG A 371 34.38 -10.14 -28.29
C ARG A 371 33.44 -10.88 -27.32
N LEU A 372 33.82 -12.08 -26.89
CA LEU A 372 33.00 -12.91 -26.01
C LEU A 372 32.96 -12.38 -24.58
N GLU A 373 34.06 -11.80 -24.09
CA GLU A 373 34.09 -11.13 -22.79
C GLU A 373 33.23 -9.86 -22.80
N GLU A 374 33.31 -9.06 -23.87
CA GLU A 374 32.43 -7.89 -24.02
C GLU A 374 30.96 -8.29 -24.02
N TRP A 375 30.60 -9.37 -24.73
CA TRP A 375 29.23 -9.88 -24.74
C TRP A 375 28.79 -10.41 -23.36
N ARG A 376 29.67 -11.11 -22.65
CA ARG A 376 29.42 -11.55 -21.26
C ARG A 376 29.15 -10.36 -20.34
N LEU A 377 29.92 -9.27 -20.47
CA LEU A 377 29.72 -8.07 -19.68
C LEU A 377 28.37 -7.41 -19.98
N GLN A 378 27.96 -7.31 -21.25
CA GLN A 378 26.64 -6.79 -21.62
C GLN A 378 25.49 -7.63 -21.03
N LEU A 379 25.60 -8.96 -21.07
CA LEU A 379 24.61 -9.85 -20.45
C LEU A 379 24.56 -9.69 -18.93
N THR A 380 25.73 -9.47 -18.31
CA THR A 380 25.84 -9.23 -16.86
C THR A 380 25.22 -7.88 -16.47
N GLU A 381 25.45 -6.83 -17.26
CA GLU A 381 24.83 -5.51 -17.07
C GLU A 381 23.31 -5.59 -17.17
N THR A 382 22.78 -6.28 -18.18
CA THR A 382 21.32 -6.49 -18.33
C THR A 382 20.74 -7.28 -17.17
N ARG A 383 21.44 -8.32 -16.69
CA ARG A 383 21.00 -9.09 -15.52
C ARG A 383 20.98 -8.23 -14.26
N LEU A 384 22.02 -7.42 -14.04
CA LEU A 384 22.13 -6.53 -12.88
C LEU A 384 21.07 -5.43 -12.90
N ASP A 385 20.72 -4.91 -14.07
CA ASP A 385 19.62 -3.96 -14.23
C ASP A 385 18.30 -4.58 -13.76
N LEU A 386 18.00 -5.82 -14.19
CA LEU A 386 16.83 -6.58 -13.72
C LEU A 386 16.90 -6.91 -12.22
N ASP A 387 18.08 -7.27 -11.69
CA ASP A 387 18.27 -7.50 -10.24
C ASP A 387 17.93 -6.23 -9.44
N LEU A 388 18.26 -5.04 -9.97
CA LEU A 388 17.91 -3.76 -9.37
C LEU A 388 16.43 -3.40 -9.55
N GLU A 389 15.76 -3.85 -10.60
CA GLU A 389 14.30 -3.69 -10.73
C GLU A 389 13.55 -4.55 -9.70
N ASP A 390 14.00 -5.79 -9.48
CA ASP A 390 13.45 -6.79 -8.55
C ASP A 390 13.73 -6.49 -7.06
N GLY A 391 14.30 -5.32 -6.73
CA GLY A 391 14.61 -4.94 -5.36
C GLY A 391 15.85 -5.60 -4.74
N CYS A 392 16.65 -6.36 -5.51
CA CYS A 392 17.86 -7.07 -5.02
C CYS A 392 19.08 -6.14 -4.88
N HIS A 393 18.88 -4.93 -4.34
CA HIS A 393 19.91 -3.88 -4.35
C HIS A 393 21.14 -4.23 -3.50
N THR A 394 20.96 -4.93 -2.38
CA THR A 394 22.07 -5.21 -1.45
C THR A 394 23.03 -6.27 -2.01
N GLU A 395 22.48 -7.31 -2.63
CA GLU A 395 23.27 -8.32 -3.34
C GLU A 395 24.00 -7.71 -4.54
N ALA A 396 23.29 -6.89 -5.33
CA ALA A 396 23.84 -6.22 -6.51
C ALA A 396 25.01 -5.29 -6.17
N VAL A 397 24.97 -4.53 -5.05
CA VAL A 397 26.07 -3.65 -4.63
C VAL A 397 27.40 -4.40 -4.52
N SER A 398 27.39 -5.62 -3.94
CA SER A 398 28.63 -6.37 -3.71
C SER A 398 29.29 -6.79 -5.03
N GLU A 399 28.48 -7.28 -5.97
CA GLU A 399 28.95 -7.70 -7.29
C GLU A 399 29.35 -6.49 -8.15
N LEU A 400 28.56 -5.43 -8.16
CA LEU A 400 28.85 -4.18 -8.86
C LEU A 400 30.14 -3.52 -8.33
N THR A 401 30.43 -3.62 -7.04
CA THR A 401 31.70 -3.13 -6.47
C THR A 401 32.90 -3.90 -7.03
N ALA A 402 32.81 -5.23 -7.13
CA ALA A 402 33.86 -6.04 -7.74
C ALA A 402 34.03 -5.77 -9.24
N LEU A 403 32.91 -5.67 -9.99
CA LEU A 403 32.93 -5.41 -11.43
C LEU A 403 33.46 -4.01 -11.75
N THR A 404 33.11 -2.99 -10.98
CA THR A 404 33.63 -1.63 -11.16
C THR A 404 35.11 -1.49 -10.78
N ALA A 405 35.64 -2.38 -9.93
CA ALA A 405 37.08 -2.45 -9.67
C ALA A 405 37.83 -3.13 -10.84
N ALA A 406 37.25 -4.19 -11.42
CA ALA A 406 37.82 -4.91 -12.56
C ALA A 406 37.74 -4.12 -13.88
N TYR A 407 36.66 -3.36 -14.09
CA TYR A 407 36.38 -2.60 -15.30
C TYR A 407 36.11 -1.12 -14.97
N PRO A 408 37.13 -0.37 -14.51
CA PRO A 408 36.93 0.92 -13.87
C PRO A 408 36.46 2.03 -14.82
N LEU A 409 36.75 1.92 -16.12
CA LEU A 409 36.34 2.85 -17.17
C LEU A 409 34.94 2.55 -17.76
N ARG A 410 34.27 1.47 -17.32
CA ARG A 410 32.95 1.09 -17.84
C ARG A 410 31.84 1.82 -17.07
N GLU A 411 31.43 2.97 -17.59
CA GLU A 411 30.48 3.87 -16.92
C GLU A 411 29.13 3.22 -16.58
N ARG A 412 28.63 2.29 -17.40
CA ARG A 412 27.35 1.60 -17.13
C ARG A 412 27.35 0.81 -15.83
N LEU A 413 28.47 0.15 -15.47
CA LEU A 413 28.61 -0.53 -14.19
C LEU A 413 28.63 0.46 -13.01
N ARG A 414 29.24 1.64 -13.21
CA ARG A 414 29.25 2.73 -12.21
C ARG A 414 27.85 3.31 -12.00
N GLU A 415 27.09 3.51 -13.08
CA GLU A 415 25.68 3.92 -13.04
C GLU A 415 24.84 2.94 -12.22
N LEU A 416 24.92 1.64 -12.54
CA LEU A 416 24.19 0.59 -11.81
C LEU A 416 24.59 0.57 -10.32
N LEU A 417 25.87 0.74 -10.00
CA LEU A 417 26.34 0.85 -8.61
C LEU A 417 25.76 2.07 -7.89
N MET A 418 25.71 3.24 -8.55
CA MET A 418 25.10 4.44 -8.00
C MET A 418 23.62 4.25 -7.69
N VAL A 419 22.85 3.65 -8.62
CA VAL A 419 21.43 3.31 -8.41
C VAL A 419 21.26 2.35 -7.24
N ALA A 420 22.06 1.28 -7.19
CA ALA A 420 22.00 0.28 -6.14
C ALA A 420 22.29 0.87 -4.75
N LEU A 421 23.31 1.72 -4.63
CA LEU A 421 23.67 2.42 -3.40
C LEU A 421 22.58 3.42 -2.99
N TYR A 422 22.03 4.20 -3.93
CA TYR A 422 20.96 5.15 -3.65
C TYR A 422 19.69 4.47 -3.16
N ARG A 423 19.21 3.43 -3.85
CA ARG A 423 18.04 2.62 -3.43
C ARG A 423 18.26 1.88 -2.11
N SER A 424 19.51 1.65 -1.72
CA SER A 424 19.88 1.11 -0.40
C SER A 424 19.97 2.18 0.70
N GLY A 425 19.57 3.43 0.44
CA GLY A 425 19.67 4.55 1.39
C GLY A 425 21.08 5.12 1.58
N ARG A 426 22.04 4.73 0.74
CA ARG A 426 23.47 5.12 0.83
C ARG A 426 23.81 6.24 -0.16
N GLN A 427 23.05 7.33 -0.10
CA GLN A 427 23.14 8.45 -1.04
C GLN A 427 24.55 9.06 -1.13
N ALA A 428 25.22 9.26 0.00
CA ALA A 428 26.58 9.83 0.04
C ALA A 428 27.59 8.95 -0.72
N GLU A 429 27.47 7.64 -0.61
CA GLU A 429 28.36 6.69 -1.30
C GLU A 429 28.06 6.64 -2.80
N ALA A 430 26.79 6.76 -3.20
CA ALA A 430 26.42 6.89 -4.61
C ALA A 430 27.05 8.15 -5.24
N LEU A 431 27.03 9.29 -4.54
CA LEU A 431 27.67 10.52 -5.02
C LEU A 431 29.21 10.43 -5.01
N ALA A 432 29.80 9.68 -4.08
CA ALA A 432 31.24 9.40 -4.07
C ALA A 432 31.67 8.61 -5.31
N VAL A 433 30.87 7.60 -5.72
CA VAL A 433 31.12 6.84 -6.96
C VAL A 433 31.17 7.76 -8.18
N TYR A 434 30.26 8.73 -8.31
CA TYR A 434 30.30 9.71 -9.40
C TYR A 434 31.58 10.56 -9.36
N ALA A 435 31.95 11.05 -8.18
CA ALA A 435 33.14 11.90 -8.02
C ALA A 435 34.42 11.13 -8.40
N ASP A 436 34.51 9.86 -8.00
CA ASP A 436 35.61 8.97 -8.36
C ASP A 436 35.64 8.67 -9.87
N THR A 437 34.47 8.40 -10.49
CA THR A 437 34.38 8.17 -11.93
C THR A 437 34.80 9.39 -12.73
N ARG A 438 34.35 10.60 -12.37
CA ARG A 438 34.75 11.83 -13.06
C ARG A 438 36.25 12.06 -13.00
N ARG A 439 36.87 11.85 -11.83
CA ARG A 439 38.31 11.98 -11.65
C ARG A 439 39.06 10.98 -12.53
N LEU A 440 38.66 9.70 -12.49
CA LEU A 440 39.30 8.65 -13.27
C LEU A 440 39.20 8.90 -14.79
N LEU A 441 38.03 9.27 -15.31
CA LEU A 441 37.85 9.55 -16.74
C LEU A 441 38.67 10.76 -17.20
N ALA A 442 38.76 11.79 -16.37
CA ALA A 442 39.59 12.96 -16.66
C ALA A 442 41.10 12.60 -16.66
N GLU A 443 41.55 11.77 -15.72
CA GLU A 443 42.95 11.34 -15.60
C GLU A 443 43.39 10.37 -16.71
N GLU A 444 42.57 9.36 -17.03
CA GLU A 444 42.94 8.28 -17.97
C GLU A 444 42.60 8.62 -19.43
N LEU A 445 41.50 9.35 -19.67
CA LEU A 445 40.96 9.58 -21.02
C LEU A 445 40.84 11.07 -21.39
N GLY A 446 40.98 11.99 -20.44
CA GLY A 446 40.83 13.43 -20.67
C GLY A 446 39.41 13.86 -21.03
N VAL A 447 38.39 13.07 -20.65
CA VAL A 447 36.98 13.33 -20.95
C VAL A 447 36.13 13.41 -19.69
N ASP A 448 34.99 14.09 -19.80
CA ASP A 448 33.97 14.12 -18.75
C ASP A 448 33.03 12.90 -18.82
N PRO A 449 32.31 12.56 -17.73
CA PRO A 449 31.29 11.51 -17.70
C PRO A 449 30.17 11.74 -18.72
N ARG A 450 29.56 10.64 -19.20
CA ARG A 450 28.43 10.70 -20.13
C ARG A 450 27.22 11.45 -19.54
N PRO A 451 26.37 12.06 -20.38
CA PRO A 451 25.20 12.80 -19.94
C PRO A 451 24.26 12.00 -19.02
N GLU A 452 24.10 10.71 -19.26
CA GLU A 452 23.23 9.82 -18.46
C GLU A 452 23.71 9.73 -17.01
N LEU A 453 25.03 9.61 -16.80
CA LEU A 453 25.66 9.52 -15.49
C LEU A 453 25.60 10.88 -14.75
N ALA A 454 25.74 12.00 -15.47
CA ALA A 454 25.55 13.34 -14.91
C ALA A 454 24.09 13.61 -14.52
N GLN A 455 23.12 13.18 -15.33
CA GLN A 455 21.70 13.28 -15.01
C GLN A 455 21.34 12.45 -13.77
N LEU A 456 21.89 11.23 -13.65
CA LEU A 456 21.71 10.39 -12.47
C LEU A 456 22.21 11.10 -11.20
N GLN A 457 23.39 11.73 -11.25
CA GLN A 457 23.89 12.54 -10.13
C GLN A 457 22.90 13.64 -9.72
N GLN A 458 22.34 14.38 -10.69
CA GLN A 458 21.38 15.44 -10.40
C GLN A 458 20.08 14.92 -9.77
N ARG A 459 19.58 13.77 -10.23
CA ARG A 459 18.40 13.11 -9.64
C ARG A 459 18.66 12.67 -8.21
N ILE A 460 19.83 12.08 -7.94
CA ILE A 460 20.27 11.70 -6.59
C ILE A 460 20.42 12.92 -5.68
N LEU A 461 20.96 14.05 -6.17
CA LEU A 461 21.08 15.29 -5.40
C LEU A 461 19.72 15.89 -5.01
N ARG A 462 18.70 15.72 -5.85
CA ARG A 462 17.32 16.18 -5.60
C ARG A 462 16.50 15.26 -4.71
N ALA A 463 17.09 14.14 -4.25
CA ALA A 463 16.38 13.10 -3.51
C ALA A 463 15.12 12.61 -4.27
N ASP A 464 15.26 12.36 -5.57
CA ASP A 464 14.19 11.88 -6.43
C ASP A 464 13.57 10.58 -5.88
N GLU A 465 12.28 10.63 -5.51
CA GLU A 465 11.53 9.50 -4.97
C GLU A 465 11.27 8.41 -6.02
N GLU A 466 11.13 8.76 -7.31
CA GLU A 466 10.92 7.78 -8.37
C GLU A 466 12.18 6.94 -8.60
N LEU A 467 13.36 7.54 -8.42
CA LEU A 467 14.63 6.82 -8.47
C LEU A 467 14.79 5.88 -7.26
N ALA A 468 14.22 6.26 -6.11
CA ALA A 468 14.31 5.51 -4.86
C ALA A 468 13.38 4.28 -4.82
N ARG A 469 12.33 4.22 -5.65
CA ARG A 469 11.40 3.08 -5.68
C ARG A 469 11.90 1.93 -6.59
N PRO A 470 11.77 0.66 -6.18
CA PRO A 470 11.89 -0.49 -7.08
C PRO A 470 10.77 -0.45 -8.13
N ALA A 471 11.05 -0.91 -9.36
CA ALA A 471 10.08 -0.88 -10.46
C ALA A 471 8.87 -1.82 -10.28
N ASP A 472 8.87 -2.63 -9.21
CA ASP A 472 7.85 -3.61 -8.82
C ASP A 472 6.97 -3.18 -7.64
N GLU A 473 7.19 -2.00 -7.06
CA GLU A 473 6.09 -1.33 -6.37
C GLU A 473 5.29 -0.68 -7.50
N PRO A 474 4.13 -1.23 -7.94
CA PRO A 474 3.27 -0.45 -8.82
C PRO A 474 3.10 0.87 -8.10
N ALA A 475 3.53 1.97 -8.73
CA ALA A 475 3.05 3.28 -8.31
C ALA A 475 1.55 3.05 -8.12
N PRO A 476 0.97 3.29 -6.93
CA PRO A 476 -0.44 3.06 -6.74
C PRO A 476 -1.09 3.83 -7.88
N ALA A 477 -1.69 3.10 -8.85
CA ALA A 477 -2.34 3.73 -9.98
C ALA A 477 -3.19 4.80 -9.33
N PRO A 478 -2.94 6.11 -9.59
CA PRO A 478 -3.33 7.18 -8.69
C PRO A 478 -4.77 6.91 -8.35
N THR A 479 -5.03 6.43 -7.12
CA THR A 479 -6.37 6.00 -6.77
C THR A 479 -7.18 7.24 -7.01
N PRO A 480 -8.10 7.25 -8.01
CA PRO A 480 -8.69 8.49 -8.47
C PRO A 480 -9.23 9.14 -7.21
N PHE A 481 -8.74 10.34 -6.90
CA PHE A 481 -9.05 10.97 -5.63
C PHE A 481 -10.58 11.00 -5.54
N ARG A 482 -11.13 10.37 -4.50
CA ARG A 482 -12.57 10.21 -4.31
C ARG A 482 -13.02 11.30 -3.33
N PRO A 483 -13.62 12.40 -3.80
CA PRO A 483 -14.06 13.45 -2.90
C PRO A 483 -15.06 12.89 -1.89
N ALA A 484 -14.94 13.28 -0.62
CA ALA A 484 -15.88 12.93 0.44
C ALA A 484 -16.29 14.20 1.18
N GLN A 485 -16.92 15.14 0.45
CA GLN A 485 -17.12 16.51 0.91
C GLN A 485 -18.47 16.75 1.62
N LEU A 486 -19.30 15.71 1.76
CA LEU A 486 -20.62 15.87 2.39
C LEU A 486 -20.47 16.38 3.84
N PRO A 487 -21.20 17.44 4.23
CA PRO A 487 -21.27 17.89 5.61
C PRO A 487 -21.78 16.81 6.56
N ALA A 488 -21.52 16.95 7.85
CA ALA A 488 -22.08 16.06 8.86
C ALA A 488 -23.62 16.09 8.82
N THR A 489 -24.26 14.91 8.89
CA THR A 489 -25.71 14.82 9.06
C THR A 489 -26.11 15.08 10.52
N VAL A 490 -27.37 15.44 10.74
CA VAL A 490 -27.90 15.65 12.10
C VAL A 490 -28.34 14.30 12.71
N PRO A 491 -27.94 13.98 13.96
CA PRO A 491 -28.25 12.69 14.58
C PRO A 491 -29.74 12.52 14.91
N ASP A 492 -30.45 13.63 15.11
CA ASP A 492 -31.86 13.72 15.47
C ASP A 492 -32.74 14.10 14.27
N PHE A 493 -32.38 13.65 13.06
CA PHE A 493 -33.21 13.83 11.87
C PHE A 493 -34.63 13.28 12.12
N THR A 494 -35.64 14.11 11.89
CA THR A 494 -37.03 13.82 12.28
C THR A 494 -37.99 14.19 11.16
N GLY A 495 -38.95 13.31 10.89
CA GLY A 495 -39.95 13.50 9.84
C GLY A 495 -39.35 13.41 8.42
N ARG A 496 -40.11 13.92 7.44
CA ARG A 496 -39.72 14.05 6.02
C ARG A 496 -39.30 12.73 5.36
N HIS A 497 -39.84 11.61 5.86
CA HIS A 497 -39.51 10.29 5.33
C HIS A 497 -39.98 10.11 3.88
N SER A 498 -41.15 10.65 3.52
CA SER A 498 -41.66 10.57 2.14
C SER A 498 -40.78 11.37 1.16
N PRO A 499 -40.52 12.69 1.36
CA PRO A 499 -39.59 13.43 0.50
C PRO A 499 -38.18 12.82 0.45
N ALA A 500 -37.66 12.34 1.58
CA ALA A 500 -36.34 11.71 1.62
C ALA A 500 -36.26 10.42 0.79
N ARG A 501 -37.33 9.61 0.83
CA ARG A 501 -37.43 8.38 0.05
C ARG A 501 -37.56 8.68 -1.43
N GLU A 502 -38.46 9.59 -1.79
CA GLU A 502 -38.72 10.02 -3.17
C GLU A 502 -37.44 10.55 -3.84
N LEU A 503 -36.73 11.47 -3.19
CA LEU A 503 -35.45 11.99 -3.66
C LEU A 503 -34.39 10.90 -3.78
N GLY A 504 -34.33 10.01 -2.79
CA GLY A 504 -33.36 8.92 -2.77
C GLY A 504 -33.57 7.93 -3.93
N GLU A 505 -34.82 7.55 -4.18
CA GLU A 505 -35.21 6.66 -5.29
C GLU A 505 -34.92 7.32 -6.64
N HIS A 506 -35.29 8.60 -6.82
CA HIS A 506 -35.03 9.34 -8.05
C HIS A 506 -33.52 9.47 -8.33
N LEU A 507 -32.72 9.91 -7.36
CA LEU A 507 -31.27 10.10 -7.55
C LEU A 507 -30.51 8.78 -7.74
N ALA A 508 -30.99 7.67 -7.17
CA ALA A 508 -30.37 6.35 -7.36
C ALA A 508 -30.51 5.81 -8.80
N THR A 509 -31.39 6.39 -9.63
CA THR A 509 -31.54 5.99 -11.04
C THR A 509 -30.40 6.46 -11.97
N ALA A 510 -29.39 7.17 -11.42
CA ALA A 510 -28.27 7.76 -12.17
C ALA A 510 -27.52 6.79 -13.11
N GLY A 511 -27.59 5.48 -12.88
CA GLY A 511 -26.96 4.47 -13.74
C GLY A 511 -27.71 4.14 -15.04
N ASN A 512 -28.96 4.58 -15.21
CA ASN A 512 -29.86 4.06 -16.26
C ASN A 512 -30.19 5.05 -17.40
N SER A 513 -29.85 6.35 -17.30
CA SER A 513 -30.14 7.38 -18.32
C SER A 513 -29.45 8.74 -18.03
N VAL A 514 -29.97 9.84 -18.61
CA VAL A 514 -29.66 11.26 -18.35
C VAL A 514 -29.50 11.52 -16.85
N MET A 515 -28.49 12.32 -16.49
CA MET A 515 -28.16 12.68 -15.11
C MET A 515 -29.39 13.18 -14.32
N PRO A 516 -29.85 12.49 -13.25
CA PRO A 516 -30.96 12.95 -12.45
C PRO A 516 -30.57 14.22 -11.67
N VAL A 517 -31.42 15.24 -11.77
CA VAL A 517 -31.32 16.49 -11.02
C VAL A 517 -32.56 16.60 -10.14
N SER A 518 -32.37 16.86 -8.84
CA SER A 518 -33.47 17.15 -7.93
C SER A 518 -33.22 18.48 -7.24
N ALA A 519 -34.23 19.35 -7.20
CA ALA A 519 -34.14 20.67 -6.60
C ALA A 519 -35.17 20.82 -5.48
N LEU A 520 -34.66 21.12 -4.29
CA LEU A 520 -35.42 21.35 -3.06
C LEU A 520 -35.64 22.84 -2.87
N ALA A 521 -36.91 23.26 -2.95
CA ALA A 521 -37.34 24.64 -2.75
C ALA A 521 -38.11 24.79 -1.43
N GLY A 522 -38.22 26.02 -0.90
CA GLY A 522 -38.98 26.30 0.31
C GLY A 522 -38.41 27.45 1.13
N ILE A 523 -39.15 27.89 2.16
CA ILE A 523 -38.79 29.06 2.96
C ILE A 523 -37.48 28.88 3.76
N GLY A 524 -36.90 29.99 4.23
CA GLY A 524 -35.73 29.96 5.10
C GLY A 524 -36.01 29.19 6.40
N GLY A 525 -35.09 28.31 6.82
CA GLY A 525 -35.22 27.55 8.07
C GLY A 525 -36.12 26.31 8.02
N VAL A 526 -36.70 25.97 6.86
CA VAL A 526 -37.55 24.78 6.68
C VAL A 526 -36.79 23.44 6.66
N GLY A 527 -35.46 23.48 6.66
CA GLY A 527 -34.61 22.28 6.73
C GLY A 527 -34.19 21.67 5.40
N LYS A 528 -34.22 22.43 4.28
CA LYS A 528 -33.79 21.96 2.95
C LYS A 528 -32.39 21.36 2.95
N THR A 529 -31.40 22.09 3.48
CA THR A 529 -30.01 21.64 3.61
C THR A 529 -29.93 20.37 4.45
N THR A 530 -30.62 20.33 5.59
CA THR A 530 -30.66 19.15 6.46
C THR A 530 -31.22 17.93 5.75
N LEU A 531 -32.33 18.07 5.00
CA LEU A 531 -32.90 16.99 4.20
C LEU A 531 -31.93 16.56 3.09
N ALA A 532 -31.35 17.52 2.37
CA ALA A 532 -30.47 17.23 1.25
C ALA A 532 -29.21 16.47 1.69
N VAL A 533 -28.56 16.91 2.78
CA VAL A 533 -27.42 16.22 3.39
C VAL A 533 -27.84 14.83 3.89
N HIS A 534 -29.02 14.69 4.52
CA HIS A 534 -29.52 13.39 4.97
C HIS A 534 -29.72 12.41 3.81
N VAL A 535 -30.36 12.85 2.72
CA VAL A 535 -30.54 12.05 1.49
C VAL A 535 -29.19 11.71 0.87
N ALA A 536 -28.27 12.67 0.77
CA ALA A 536 -26.94 12.47 0.20
C ALA A 536 -26.14 11.39 0.94
N HIS A 537 -26.17 11.38 2.28
CA HIS A 537 -25.56 10.31 3.08
C HIS A 537 -26.23 8.95 2.84
N ARG A 538 -27.56 8.91 2.70
CA ARG A 538 -28.31 7.68 2.49
C ARG A 538 -28.03 7.04 1.12
N ILE A 539 -27.88 7.84 0.07
CA ILE A 539 -27.63 7.36 -1.29
C ILE A 539 -26.14 7.22 -1.63
N ARG A 540 -25.24 7.66 -0.74
CA ARG A 540 -23.78 7.59 -0.89
C ARG A 540 -23.25 6.25 -1.47
N PRO A 541 -23.76 5.07 -1.07
CA PRO A 541 -23.29 3.80 -1.64
C PRO A 541 -23.50 3.64 -3.16
N HIS A 542 -24.42 4.39 -3.76
CA HIS A 542 -24.66 4.37 -5.22
C HIS A 542 -23.63 5.19 -6.00
N PHE A 543 -22.83 6.03 -5.32
CA PHE A 543 -21.83 6.94 -5.90
C PHE A 543 -20.43 6.63 -5.36
N PRO A 544 -19.84 5.49 -5.73
CA PRO A 544 -18.58 5.01 -5.16
C PRO A 544 -17.36 5.85 -5.53
N ASP A 545 -17.46 6.70 -6.56
CA ASP A 545 -16.34 7.51 -7.04
C ASP A 545 -16.25 8.87 -6.32
N GLY A 546 -17.25 9.24 -5.52
CA GLY A 546 -17.16 10.35 -4.58
C GLY A 546 -18.41 11.21 -4.48
N GLN A 547 -18.32 12.24 -3.65
CA GLN A 547 -19.36 13.22 -3.40
C GLN A 547 -18.74 14.63 -3.30
N LEU A 548 -19.25 15.53 -4.12
CA LEU A 548 -18.88 16.95 -4.13
C LEU A 548 -19.95 17.77 -3.40
N TYR A 549 -19.51 18.75 -2.62
CA TYR A 549 -20.40 19.65 -1.88
C TYR A 549 -19.92 21.10 -2.02
N VAL A 550 -20.87 22.01 -2.19
CA VAL A 550 -20.63 23.44 -2.12
C VAL A 550 -21.86 24.16 -1.57
N ASP A 551 -21.64 25.13 -0.69
CA ASP A 551 -22.63 26.17 -0.36
C ASP A 551 -22.44 27.32 -1.36
N LEU A 552 -23.45 27.51 -2.21
CA LEU A 552 -23.48 28.52 -3.26
C LEU A 552 -23.80 29.93 -2.73
N GLN A 553 -24.08 30.07 -1.43
CA GLN A 553 -24.28 31.34 -0.75
C GLN A 553 -25.32 32.24 -1.44
N GLY A 554 -26.33 31.64 -2.08
CA GLY A 554 -27.33 32.34 -2.88
C GLY A 554 -28.23 33.28 -2.10
N THR A 555 -28.14 33.29 -0.77
CA THR A 555 -28.80 34.27 0.12
C THR A 555 -27.85 35.24 0.82
N GLY A 556 -26.55 35.16 0.53
CA GLY A 556 -25.52 36.03 1.06
C GLY A 556 -25.30 37.29 0.22
N ALA A 557 -24.44 38.19 0.69
CA ALA A 557 -24.09 39.43 -0.02
C ALA A 557 -23.34 39.19 -1.33
N ARG A 558 -22.69 38.02 -1.49
CA ARG A 558 -21.98 37.62 -2.69
C ARG A 558 -22.19 36.12 -2.92
N ALA A 559 -23.03 35.77 -3.89
CA ALA A 559 -23.23 34.39 -4.29
C ALA A 559 -21.91 33.81 -4.86
N ALA A 560 -21.73 32.50 -4.73
CA ALA A 560 -20.55 31.82 -5.25
C ALA A 560 -20.56 31.84 -6.79
N GLU A 561 -19.50 32.39 -7.38
CA GLU A 561 -19.34 32.41 -8.83
C GLU A 561 -19.10 31.00 -9.38
N PRO A 562 -19.83 30.54 -10.42
CA PRO A 562 -19.68 29.18 -10.97
C PRO A 562 -18.23 28.85 -11.36
N GLU A 563 -17.48 29.85 -11.84
CA GLU A 563 -16.07 29.72 -12.23
C GLU A 563 -15.19 29.29 -11.04
N THR A 564 -15.44 29.86 -9.86
CA THR A 564 -14.71 29.55 -8.61
C THR A 564 -15.07 28.17 -8.09
N VAL A 565 -16.36 27.81 -8.19
CA VAL A 565 -16.87 26.50 -7.78
C VAL A 565 -16.27 25.39 -8.65
N LEU A 566 -16.25 25.56 -9.98
CA LEU A 566 -15.66 24.59 -10.90
C LEU A 566 -14.16 24.40 -10.65
N ALA A 567 -13.41 25.48 -10.41
CA ALA A 567 -12.00 25.36 -10.05
C ALA A 567 -11.81 24.54 -8.75
N SER A 568 -12.67 24.75 -7.75
CA SER A 568 -12.65 23.97 -6.51
C SER A 568 -13.01 22.50 -6.73
N PHE A 569 -14.01 22.21 -7.58
CA PHE A 569 -14.39 20.83 -7.92
C PHE A 569 -13.30 20.11 -8.72
N LEU A 570 -12.68 20.78 -9.69
CA LEU A 570 -11.57 20.22 -10.47
C LEU A 570 -10.38 19.88 -9.58
N ARG A 571 -9.98 20.80 -8.68
CA ARG A 571 -8.98 20.51 -7.64
C ARG A 571 -9.37 19.30 -6.80
N ALA A 572 -10.62 19.26 -6.34
CA ALA A 572 -11.12 18.13 -5.56
C ALA A 572 -11.12 16.82 -6.33
N LEU A 573 -11.22 16.82 -7.66
CA LEU A 573 -11.17 15.61 -8.50
C LEU A 573 -9.73 15.18 -8.86
N GLY A 574 -8.72 15.91 -8.39
CA GLY A 574 -7.30 15.64 -8.59
C GLY A 574 -6.65 16.39 -9.75
N THR A 575 -7.34 17.37 -10.35
CA THR A 575 -6.75 18.23 -11.39
C THR A 575 -5.75 19.19 -10.76
N ALA A 576 -4.51 19.21 -11.28
CA ALA A 576 -3.48 20.15 -10.82
C ALA A 576 -3.87 21.61 -11.16
N ASP A 577 -3.54 22.54 -10.27
CA ASP A 577 -3.90 23.96 -10.43
C ASP A 577 -3.41 24.56 -11.76
N SER A 578 -2.24 24.16 -12.24
CA SER A 578 -1.68 24.61 -13.53
C SER A 578 -2.44 24.10 -14.76
N ALA A 579 -3.30 23.09 -14.60
CA ALA A 579 -4.09 22.49 -15.66
C ALA A 579 -5.56 22.98 -15.67
N ILE A 580 -5.95 23.83 -14.71
CA ILE A 580 -7.30 24.39 -14.63
C ILE A 580 -7.35 25.63 -15.55
N PRO A 581 -8.20 25.65 -16.59
CA PRO A 581 -8.30 26.79 -17.51
C PRO A 581 -8.82 28.06 -16.81
N ASP A 582 -8.67 29.21 -17.45
CA ASP A 582 -9.11 30.49 -16.88
C ASP A 582 -10.59 30.76 -17.11
N THR A 583 -11.17 30.28 -18.22
CA THR A 583 -12.54 30.63 -18.59
C THR A 583 -13.59 29.66 -18.02
N LEU A 584 -14.80 30.17 -17.80
CA LEU A 584 -15.92 29.38 -17.31
C LEU A 584 -16.25 28.18 -18.22
N ASP A 585 -16.31 28.41 -19.53
CA ASP A 585 -16.70 27.39 -20.52
C ASP A 585 -15.66 26.26 -20.60
N GLU A 586 -14.37 26.60 -20.57
CA GLU A 586 -13.28 25.62 -20.58
C GLU A 586 -13.23 24.82 -19.26
N ARG A 587 -13.43 25.48 -18.10
CA ARG A 587 -13.54 24.78 -16.81
C ARG A 587 -14.73 23.82 -16.79
N ALA A 588 -15.88 24.24 -17.32
CA ALA A 588 -17.06 23.39 -17.42
C ALA A 588 -16.84 22.21 -18.36
N ALA A 589 -16.14 22.42 -19.49
CA ALA A 589 -15.76 21.35 -20.41
C ALA A 589 -14.80 20.34 -19.75
N LEU A 590 -13.74 20.81 -19.09
CA LEU A 590 -12.81 19.95 -18.37
C LEU A 590 -13.49 19.18 -17.23
N TYR A 591 -14.41 19.83 -16.51
CA TYR A 591 -15.20 19.20 -15.46
C TYR A 591 -16.05 18.06 -16.00
N ARG A 592 -16.74 18.25 -17.14
CA ARG A 592 -17.47 17.17 -17.83
C ARG A 592 -16.55 16.02 -18.24
N SER A 593 -15.40 16.32 -18.84
CA SER A 593 -14.42 15.30 -19.22
C SER A 593 -13.85 14.52 -18.03
N THR A 594 -13.68 15.18 -16.88
CA THR A 594 -13.15 14.56 -15.66
C THR A 594 -14.17 13.62 -15.00
N LEU A 595 -15.46 13.92 -15.16
CA LEU A 595 -16.58 13.13 -14.61
C LEU A 595 -17.10 12.05 -15.55
N ASP A 596 -16.62 12.00 -16.79
CA ASP A 596 -17.01 10.97 -17.73
C ASP A 596 -16.66 9.57 -17.21
N GLY A 597 -17.60 8.64 -17.30
CA GLY A 597 -17.49 7.28 -16.76
C GLY A 597 -17.45 7.17 -15.22
N ARG A 598 -17.57 8.26 -14.46
CA ARG A 598 -17.56 8.25 -12.98
C ARG A 598 -18.97 8.35 -12.39
N ARG A 599 -19.14 7.75 -11.21
CA ARG A 599 -20.37 7.84 -10.40
C ARG A 599 -20.20 8.75 -9.20
N ILE A 600 -20.54 10.02 -9.38
CA ILE A 600 -20.36 11.08 -8.37
C ILE A 600 -21.69 11.76 -8.03
N LEU A 601 -21.92 12.01 -6.74
CA LEU A 601 -23.03 12.82 -6.25
C LEU A 601 -22.58 14.27 -6.08
N ILE A 602 -23.36 15.22 -6.60
CA ILE A 602 -23.09 16.65 -6.51
C ILE A 602 -24.19 17.29 -5.65
N LEU A 603 -23.83 17.86 -4.50
CA LEU A 603 -24.74 18.59 -3.63
C LEU A 603 -24.47 20.10 -3.74
N LEU A 604 -25.38 20.82 -4.38
CA LEU A 604 -25.35 22.27 -4.58
C LEU A 604 -26.30 22.93 -3.59
N ASP A 605 -25.77 23.38 -2.47
CA ASP A 605 -26.58 23.93 -1.38
C ASP A 605 -26.76 25.45 -1.54
N ASN A 606 -27.95 25.96 -1.21
CA ASN A 606 -28.28 27.39 -1.17
C ASN A 606 -28.01 28.11 -2.51
N ALA A 607 -28.48 27.55 -3.62
CA ALA A 607 -28.39 28.18 -4.94
C ALA A 607 -29.29 29.42 -5.07
N HIS A 608 -28.82 30.43 -5.80
CA HIS A 608 -29.58 31.64 -6.11
C HIS A 608 -30.61 31.40 -7.23
N ASP A 609 -30.16 30.90 -8.38
CA ASP A 609 -30.98 30.67 -9.57
C ASP A 609 -30.44 29.51 -10.42
N ALA A 610 -31.16 29.14 -11.49
CA ALA A 610 -30.74 28.09 -12.40
C ALA A 610 -29.51 28.48 -13.25
N ALA A 611 -29.26 29.78 -13.50
CA ALA A 611 -28.10 30.22 -14.28
C ALA A 611 -26.78 29.91 -13.55
N GLN A 612 -26.77 30.05 -12.21
CA GLN A 612 -25.65 29.67 -11.35
C GLN A 612 -25.36 28.15 -11.41
N ILE A 613 -26.40 27.33 -11.55
CA ILE A 613 -26.30 25.87 -11.47
C ILE A 613 -25.92 25.24 -12.80
N ARG A 614 -26.45 25.73 -13.92
CA ARG A 614 -26.28 25.12 -15.25
C ARG A 614 -24.82 24.75 -15.59
N PRO A 615 -23.80 25.60 -15.35
CA PRO A 615 -22.40 25.25 -15.61
C PRO A 615 -21.84 24.13 -14.71
N LEU A 616 -22.45 23.90 -13.54
CA LEU A 616 -22.03 22.93 -12.52
C LEU A 616 -22.65 21.54 -12.73
N LEU A 617 -23.55 21.40 -13.71
CA LEU A 617 -24.20 20.13 -14.06
C LEU A 617 -23.44 19.46 -15.20
N PRO A 618 -22.76 18.31 -14.97
CA PRO A 618 -21.97 17.68 -16.01
C PRO A 618 -22.82 17.01 -17.10
N GLY A 619 -24.07 16.63 -16.78
CA GLY A 619 -24.97 15.97 -17.72
C GLY A 619 -24.56 14.55 -18.12
N THR A 620 -23.53 13.98 -17.49
CA THR A 620 -23.01 12.64 -17.77
C THR A 620 -23.81 11.56 -17.03
N PRO A 621 -24.05 10.38 -17.66
CA PRO A 621 -24.60 9.22 -16.95
C PRO A 621 -23.73 8.83 -15.76
N GLY A 622 -24.34 8.28 -14.71
CA GLY A 622 -23.66 7.87 -13.48
C GLY A 622 -23.52 8.99 -12.43
N CYS A 623 -23.60 10.26 -12.82
CA CYS A 623 -23.65 11.39 -11.89
C CYS A 623 -25.08 11.72 -11.47
N ALA A 624 -25.24 12.39 -10.32
CA ALA A 624 -26.53 12.95 -9.89
C ALA A 624 -26.33 14.28 -9.19
N ALA A 625 -27.30 15.19 -9.30
CA ALA A 625 -27.24 16.50 -8.64
C ALA A 625 -28.44 16.71 -7.71
N LEU A 626 -28.17 17.08 -6.46
CA LEU A 626 -29.15 17.51 -5.49
C LEU A 626 -28.90 18.98 -5.19
N VAL A 627 -29.92 19.81 -5.40
CA VAL A 627 -29.83 21.26 -5.28
C VAL A 627 -30.76 21.73 -4.18
N THR A 628 -30.34 22.67 -3.34
CA THR A 628 -31.25 23.38 -2.43
C THR A 628 -31.32 24.86 -2.78
N SER A 629 -32.51 25.45 -2.69
CA SER A 629 -32.70 26.89 -2.88
C SER A 629 -33.94 27.39 -2.16
N ARG A 630 -34.04 28.70 -1.99
CA ARG A 630 -35.27 29.33 -1.52
C ARG A 630 -36.26 29.55 -2.67
N MET A 631 -35.76 29.72 -3.90
CA MET A 631 -36.54 29.94 -5.11
C MET A 631 -37.01 28.61 -5.71
N ARG A 632 -38.19 28.63 -6.34
CA ARG A 632 -38.64 27.53 -7.19
C ARG A 632 -37.96 27.62 -8.55
N MET A 633 -37.07 26.68 -8.86
CA MET A 633 -36.31 26.66 -10.12
C MET A 633 -37.09 25.98 -11.25
N ALA A 634 -38.24 26.55 -11.63
CA ALA A 634 -39.06 26.01 -12.72
C ALA A 634 -38.34 26.01 -14.08
N ASP A 635 -37.30 26.85 -14.22
CA ASP A 635 -36.47 27.01 -15.41
C ASP A 635 -35.27 26.05 -15.49
N LEU A 636 -35.10 25.17 -14.49
CA LEU A 636 -34.08 24.12 -14.51
C LEU A 636 -34.63 22.87 -15.24
N ALA A 637 -34.32 22.77 -16.53
CA ALA A 637 -34.83 21.71 -17.40
C ALA A 637 -34.51 20.30 -16.87
N GLY A 638 -35.55 19.44 -16.79
CA GLY A 638 -35.41 18.05 -16.36
C GLY A 638 -35.22 17.84 -14.86
N ALA A 639 -35.28 18.89 -14.04
CA ALA A 639 -35.16 18.76 -12.60
C ALA A 639 -36.47 18.28 -11.94
N HIS A 640 -36.34 17.31 -11.03
CA HIS A 640 -37.40 16.88 -10.14
C HIS A 640 -37.54 17.88 -8.98
N LEU A 641 -38.56 18.74 -9.06
CA LEU A 641 -38.81 19.80 -8.10
C LEU A 641 -39.57 19.28 -6.88
N VAL A 642 -39.03 19.52 -5.68
CA VAL A 642 -39.66 19.17 -4.41
C VAL A 642 -39.81 20.44 -3.57
N ASP A 643 -41.05 20.88 -3.38
CA ASP A 643 -41.38 21.99 -2.50
C ASP A 643 -41.51 21.51 -1.05
N LEU A 644 -40.63 21.99 -0.17
CA LEU A 644 -40.72 21.75 1.26
C LEU A 644 -41.53 22.85 1.95
N ASP A 645 -42.68 22.43 2.49
CA ASP A 645 -43.47 23.24 3.43
C ASP A 645 -42.97 23.06 4.88
N VAL A 646 -43.55 23.76 5.85
CA VAL A 646 -43.29 23.59 7.31
C VAL A 646 -43.56 22.15 7.78
N MET A 647 -43.09 21.80 8.99
CA MET A 647 -43.33 20.45 9.53
C MET A 647 -44.82 20.25 9.83
N SER A 648 -45.28 19.01 9.72
CA SER A 648 -46.58 18.67 10.31
C SER A 648 -46.52 18.84 11.84
N SER A 649 -47.67 19.02 12.47
CA SER A 649 -47.76 19.09 13.94
C SER A 649 -47.13 17.87 14.63
N GLU A 650 -47.35 16.68 14.06
CA GLU A 650 -46.77 15.43 14.55
C GLU A 650 -45.24 15.42 14.43
N GLU A 651 -44.69 15.76 13.27
CA GLU A 651 -43.23 15.80 13.04
C GLU A 651 -42.56 16.83 13.94
N ALA A 652 -43.18 18.01 14.10
CA ALA A 652 -42.70 19.08 14.95
C ALA A 652 -42.67 18.65 16.42
N PHE A 653 -43.72 17.99 16.90
CA PHE A 653 -43.81 17.46 18.25
C PHE A 653 -42.76 16.38 18.51
N GLN A 654 -42.54 15.47 17.55
CA GLN A 654 -41.49 14.46 17.64
C GLN A 654 -40.10 15.09 17.72
N LEU A 655 -39.82 16.12 16.90
CA LEU A 655 -38.53 16.80 16.89
C LEU A 655 -38.28 17.50 18.24
N PHE A 656 -39.27 18.24 18.74
CA PHE A 656 -39.19 18.93 20.01
C PHE A 656 -38.99 17.96 21.18
N THR A 657 -39.73 16.84 21.17
CA THR A 657 -39.60 15.78 22.17
C THR A 657 -38.20 15.15 22.19
N ARG A 658 -37.58 14.94 21.02
CA ARG A 658 -36.21 14.41 20.94
C ARG A 658 -35.17 15.37 21.50
N ILE A 659 -35.38 16.68 21.35
CA ILE A 659 -34.44 17.70 21.82
C ILE A 659 -34.59 17.95 23.33
N VAL A 660 -35.84 18.10 23.82
CA VAL A 660 -36.13 18.48 25.21
C VAL A 660 -36.19 17.27 26.15
N GLY A 661 -36.59 16.10 25.63
CA GLY A 661 -36.80 14.87 26.38
C GLY A 661 -38.28 14.56 26.61
N ALA A 662 -38.66 13.29 26.47
CA ALA A 662 -40.05 12.82 26.54
C ALA A 662 -40.73 13.09 27.89
N GLU A 663 -40.01 12.93 29.00
CA GLU A 663 -40.57 13.14 30.35
C GLU A 663 -41.06 14.57 30.56
N ARG A 664 -40.26 15.57 30.17
CA ARG A 664 -40.61 16.99 30.30
C ARG A 664 -41.76 17.40 29.39
N VAL A 665 -41.77 16.90 28.15
CA VAL A 665 -42.84 17.21 27.20
C VAL A 665 -44.16 16.58 27.63
N GLN A 666 -44.14 15.36 28.17
CA GLN A 666 -45.35 14.71 28.69
C GLN A 666 -45.90 15.39 29.95
N ALA A 667 -45.02 15.92 30.80
CA ALA A 667 -45.43 16.67 31.99
C ALA A 667 -46.13 18.01 31.67
N GLU A 668 -45.78 18.64 30.55
CA GLU A 668 -46.29 19.96 30.13
C GLU A 668 -46.76 19.95 28.67
N LEU A 669 -47.70 19.06 28.34
CA LEU A 669 -48.13 18.82 26.96
C LEU A 669 -48.74 20.07 26.28
N GLU A 670 -49.64 20.77 26.96
CA GLU A 670 -50.30 21.96 26.42
C GLU A 670 -49.28 23.07 26.11
N ALA A 671 -48.38 23.36 27.05
CA ALA A 671 -47.32 24.34 26.86
C ALA A 671 -46.36 23.94 25.72
N ALA A 672 -46.09 22.65 25.52
CA ALA A 672 -45.29 22.18 24.39
C ALA A 672 -46.00 22.47 23.05
N LEU A 673 -47.31 22.26 22.96
CA LEU A 673 -48.10 22.59 21.77
C LEU A 673 -48.12 24.11 21.50
N ASP A 674 -48.23 24.92 22.56
CA ASP A 674 -48.17 26.38 22.45
C ASP A 674 -46.82 26.87 21.92
N VAL A 675 -45.70 26.29 22.40
CA VAL A 675 -44.36 26.59 21.88
C VAL A 675 -44.25 26.22 20.39
N LEU A 676 -44.77 25.06 19.99
CA LEU A 676 -44.73 24.62 18.59
C LEU A 676 -45.56 25.52 17.67
N ALA A 677 -46.76 25.91 18.11
CA ALA A 677 -47.61 26.86 17.40
C ALA A 677 -46.92 28.22 17.27
N ALA A 678 -46.31 28.74 18.33
CA ALA A 678 -45.55 29.99 18.29
C ALA A 678 -44.33 29.92 17.36
N CYS A 679 -43.74 28.74 17.19
CA CYS A 679 -42.65 28.49 16.23
C CYS A 679 -43.13 28.40 14.77
N GLY A 680 -44.44 28.43 14.51
CA GLY A 680 -45.02 28.25 13.18
C GLY A 680 -44.66 26.92 12.53
N PHE A 681 -44.35 25.89 13.34
CA PHE A 681 -43.88 24.57 12.89
C PHE A 681 -42.60 24.59 12.03
N LEU A 682 -41.79 25.66 12.14
CA LEU A 682 -40.53 25.78 11.42
C LEU A 682 -39.42 24.99 12.17
N PRO A 683 -38.73 24.02 11.53
CA PRO A 683 -37.68 23.23 12.18
C PRO A 683 -36.60 24.07 12.87
N LEU A 684 -36.15 25.16 12.24
CA LEU A 684 -35.16 26.07 12.81
C LEU A 684 -35.65 26.68 14.13
N ALA A 685 -36.88 27.19 14.17
CA ALA A 685 -37.46 27.79 15.37
C ALA A 685 -37.64 26.77 16.50
N ILE A 686 -38.13 25.57 16.16
CA ILE A 686 -38.32 24.47 17.12
C ILE A 686 -36.97 24.04 17.72
N ARG A 687 -35.92 23.93 16.89
CA ARG A 687 -34.57 23.59 17.37
C ARG A 687 -34.03 24.64 18.31
N ILE A 688 -34.21 25.92 18.00
CA ILE A 688 -33.81 27.03 18.87
C ILE A 688 -34.55 26.94 20.21
N ALA A 689 -35.88 26.84 20.19
CA ALA A 689 -36.71 26.74 21.39
C ALA A 689 -36.33 25.52 22.26
N GLY A 690 -36.22 24.34 21.64
CA GLY A 690 -35.82 23.11 22.31
C GLY A 690 -34.40 23.19 22.89
N SER A 691 -33.45 23.79 22.16
CA SER A 691 -32.07 23.95 22.63
C SER A 691 -31.99 24.88 23.85
N ARG A 692 -32.81 25.92 23.92
CA ARG A 692 -32.90 26.79 25.12
C ARG A 692 -33.37 26.01 26.34
N LEU A 693 -34.42 25.20 26.17
CA LEU A 693 -34.95 24.35 27.25
C LEU A 693 -33.96 23.25 27.66
N ALA A 694 -33.22 22.69 26.71
CA ALA A 694 -32.20 21.69 26.99
C ALA A 694 -31.00 22.29 27.76
N ALA A 695 -30.58 23.51 27.40
CA ALA A 695 -29.50 24.22 28.07
C ALA A 695 -29.89 24.75 29.46
N ARG A 696 -31.18 25.05 29.68
CA ARG A 696 -31.71 25.61 30.94
C ARG A 696 -32.63 24.60 31.62
N ARG A 697 -32.05 23.65 32.36
CA ARG A 697 -32.79 22.59 33.04
C ARG A 697 -33.82 23.08 34.06
N ASN A 698 -33.64 24.28 34.62
CA ASN A 698 -34.55 24.86 35.61
C ASN A 698 -35.74 25.62 34.99
N TRP A 699 -35.78 25.77 33.67
CA TRP A 699 -36.92 26.39 32.98
C TRP A 699 -37.99 25.35 32.71
N SER A 700 -39.26 25.67 33.00
CA SER A 700 -40.39 24.88 32.53
C SER A 700 -40.67 25.15 31.05
N ILE A 701 -41.45 24.27 30.40
CA ILE A 701 -41.89 24.52 29.03
C ILE A 701 -42.85 25.72 29.00
N SER A 702 -43.70 25.83 30.04
CA SER A 702 -44.62 26.94 30.26
C SER A 702 -43.91 28.31 30.34
N ASP A 703 -42.74 28.39 30.98
CA ASP A 703 -41.96 29.64 31.05
C ASP A 703 -41.55 30.13 29.66
N LEU A 704 -41.15 29.19 28.77
CA LEU A 704 -40.80 29.53 27.40
C LEU A 704 -42.06 29.86 26.57
N ALA A 705 -43.16 29.13 26.76
CA ALA A 705 -44.43 29.41 26.10
C ALA A 705 -44.90 30.84 26.40
N GLY A 706 -44.86 31.27 27.68
CA GLY A 706 -45.21 32.62 28.09
C GLY A 706 -44.34 33.71 27.45
N LYS A 707 -43.04 33.45 27.28
CA LYS A 707 -42.12 34.37 26.57
C LYS A 707 -42.42 34.43 25.06
N LEU A 708 -42.71 33.30 24.44
CA LEU A 708 -43.05 33.25 23.03
C LEU A 708 -44.46 33.78 22.73
N ALA A 709 -45.35 33.84 23.72
CA ALA A 709 -46.68 34.42 23.55
C ALA A 709 -46.63 35.90 23.14
N ASP A 710 -45.65 36.67 23.63
CA ASP A 710 -45.45 38.08 23.22
C ASP A 710 -44.90 38.18 21.80
N GLU A 711 -45.77 38.51 20.84
CA GLU A 711 -45.44 38.72 19.43
C GLU A 711 -44.32 39.75 19.19
N ARG A 712 -44.14 40.73 20.08
CA ARG A 712 -43.11 41.78 19.92
C ARG A 712 -41.71 41.25 20.21
N GLN A 713 -41.58 40.36 21.19
CA GLN A 713 -40.29 39.79 21.61
C GLN A 713 -40.04 38.39 21.04
N ARG A 714 -41.05 37.74 20.44
CA ARG A 714 -40.97 36.36 19.94
C ARG A 714 -39.75 36.09 19.07
N LEU A 715 -39.45 36.98 18.11
CA LEU A 715 -38.30 36.80 17.21
C LEU A 715 -36.96 36.93 17.93
N ASP A 716 -36.89 37.75 18.97
CA ASP A 716 -35.68 37.93 19.77
C ASP A 716 -35.47 36.76 20.75
N GLU A 717 -36.57 36.13 21.19
CA GLU A 717 -36.54 34.90 21.98
C GLU A 717 -36.20 33.65 21.12
N LEU A 718 -36.39 33.70 19.79
CA LEU A 718 -36.01 32.65 18.83
C LEU A 718 -34.57 32.84 18.31
N GLN A 719 -33.63 32.93 19.25
CA GLN A 719 -32.19 32.93 19.00
C GLN A 719 -31.41 32.07 20.02
N VAL A 720 -30.45 31.27 19.55
CA VAL A 720 -29.45 30.54 20.35
C VAL A 720 -28.12 30.48 19.60
N GLY A 721 -27.07 31.06 20.19
CA GLY A 721 -25.76 31.13 19.54
C GLY A 721 -25.88 31.80 18.16
N ASP A 722 -25.40 31.10 17.14
CA ASP A 722 -25.45 31.55 15.74
C ASP A 722 -26.78 31.24 15.03
N LEU A 723 -27.68 30.46 15.67
CA LEU A 723 -28.99 30.14 15.12
C LEU A 723 -29.98 31.24 15.51
N ALA A 724 -30.45 32.00 14.52
CA ALA A 724 -31.48 33.02 14.71
C ALA A 724 -32.49 33.01 13.55
N VAL A 725 -33.78 32.96 13.89
CA VAL A 725 -34.84 33.08 12.89
C VAL A 725 -34.80 34.46 12.23
N ARG A 726 -34.63 35.52 13.03
CA ARG A 726 -34.54 36.91 12.55
C ARG A 726 -33.43 37.07 11.50
N ALA A 727 -32.24 36.51 11.75
CA ALA A 727 -31.14 36.58 10.78
C ALA A 727 -31.47 35.87 9.46
N THR A 728 -32.17 34.74 9.51
CA THR A 728 -32.58 33.99 8.30
C THR A 728 -33.55 34.78 7.44
N LEU A 729 -34.48 35.51 8.07
CA LEU A 729 -35.45 36.38 7.41
C LEU A 729 -34.81 37.66 6.89
N ASP A 730 -33.87 38.25 7.64
CA ASP A 730 -33.12 39.44 7.21
C ASP A 730 -32.32 39.20 5.93
N LEU A 731 -31.70 38.02 5.78
CA LEU A 731 -31.04 37.62 4.53
C LEU A 731 -32.00 37.62 3.33
N SER A 732 -33.21 37.06 3.47
CA SER A 732 -34.22 37.08 2.41
C SER A 732 -34.72 38.50 2.13
N TYR A 733 -34.88 39.33 3.17
CA TYR A 733 -35.36 40.70 3.03
C TYR A 733 -34.37 41.61 2.29
N ARG A 734 -33.07 41.46 2.55
CA ARG A 734 -32.03 42.25 1.88
C ARG A 734 -31.91 41.98 0.38
N GLN A 735 -32.43 40.87 -0.11
CA GLN A 735 -32.46 40.54 -1.54
C GLN A 735 -33.62 41.20 -2.28
N LEU A 736 -34.59 41.75 -1.54
CA LEU A 736 -35.73 42.40 -2.16
C LEU A 736 -35.35 43.71 -2.80
N THR A 737 -35.97 43.98 -3.95
CA THR A 737 -35.97 45.33 -4.52
C THR A 737 -36.68 46.30 -3.57
N PHE A 738 -36.40 47.60 -3.75
CA PHE A 738 -37.03 48.65 -2.95
C PHE A 738 -38.56 48.57 -2.92
N VAL A 739 -39.19 48.25 -4.06
CA VAL A 739 -40.65 48.13 -4.17
C VAL A 739 -41.16 46.88 -3.44
N GLN A 740 -40.49 45.73 -3.63
CA GLN A 740 -40.84 44.49 -2.93
C GLN A 740 -40.71 44.63 -1.41
N ALA A 741 -39.65 45.29 -0.92
CA ALA A 741 -39.43 45.56 0.50
C ALA A 741 -40.53 46.47 1.08
N GLN A 742 -40.97 47.50 0.33
CA GLN A 742 -42.10 48.34 0.74
C GLN A 742 -43.39 47.54 0.86
N VAL A 743 -43.72 46.71 -0.13
CA VAL A 743 -44.91 45.85 -0.08
C VAL A 743 -44.82 44.92 1.10
N PHE A 744 -43.70 44.23 1.29
CA PHE A 744 -43.48 43.32 2.41
C PHE A 744 -43.75 44.00 3.77
N ARG A 745 -43.16 45.18 4.02
CA ARG A 745 -43.41 45.95 5.26
C ARG A 745 -44.88 46.35 5.42
N ALA A 746 -45.53 46.78 4.35
CA ALA A 746 -46.95 47.13 4.36
C ALA A 746 -47.87 45.92 4.61
N LEU A 747 -47.45 44.70 4.25
CA LEU A 747 -48.20 43.49 4.59
C LEU A 747 -48.10 43.16 6.09
N GLY A 748 -47.01 43.52 6.76
CA GLY A 748 -46.84 43.35 8.21
C GLY A 748 -47.83 44.16 9.06
N THR A 749 -48.29 45.32 8.57
CA THR A 749 -49.22 46.19 9.30
C THR A 749 -50.67 45.68 9.27
N ARG A 750 -50.95 44.64 8.46
CA ARG A 750 -52.29 44.05 8.35
C ARG A 750 -52.58 43.12 9.53
N SER A 751 -53.87 42.97 9.84
CA SER A 751 -54.36 42.06 10.89
C SER A 751 -54.35 40.59 10.50
N THR A 752 -54.05 40.26 9.23
CA THR A 752 -54.05 38.88 8.72
C THR A 752 -52.77 38.61 7.90
N PRO A 753 -52.19 37.39 8.00
CA PRO A 753 -51.06 36.97 7.19
C PRO A 753 -51.43 36.65 5.73
N VAL A 754 -52.73 36.59 5.40
CA VAL A 754 -53.21 36.30 4.03
C VAL A 754 -53.35 37.60 3.23
N VAL A 755 -52.82 37.60 2.01
CA VAL A 755 -52.82 38.73 1.07
C VAL A 755 -53.39 38.31 -0.27
N SER A 756 -54.22 39.17 -0.86
CA SER A 756 -54.72 39.02 -2.23
C SER A 756 -54.01 39.98 -3.19
N VAL A 757 -53.92 39.61 -4.47
CA VAL A 757 -53.43 40.49 -5.54
C VAL A 757 -54.13 41.85 -5.52
N GLN A 758 -55.45 41.85 -5.32
CA GLN A 758 -56.23 43.09 -5.21
C GLN A 758 -55.77 44.00 -4.07
N SER A 759 -55.34 43.43 -2.94
CA SER A 759 -54.85 44.21 -1.79
C SER A 759 -53.54 44.91 -2.12
N VAL A 760 -52.62 44.23 -2.81
CA VAL A 760 -51.34 44.80 -3.25
C VAL A 760 -51.55 45.83 -4.36
N ARG A 761 -52.49 45.58 -5.28
CA ARG A 761 -52.88 46.52 -6.33
C ARG A 761 -53.33 47.86 -5.76
N THR A 762 -54.20 47.83 -4.74
CA THR A 762 -54.66 49.04 -4.06
C THR A 762 -53.53 49.72 -3.28
N LEU A 763 -52.63 48.95 -2.68
CA LEU A 763 -51.48 49.49 -1.94
C LEU A 763 -50.49 50.25 -2.85
N LEU A 764 -50.20 49.70 -4.03
CA LEU A 764 -49.22 50.26 -4.97
C LEU A 764 -49.82 51.25 -5.97
N ASN A 765 -51.14 51.35 -6.04
CA ASN A 765 -51.86 52.04 -7.12
C ASN A 765 -51.39 51.57 -8.52
N SER A 766 -51.23 50.26 -8.68
CA SER A 766 -50.66 49.62 -9.86
C SER A 766 -51.71 48.83 -10.66
N SER A 767 -51.30 48.23 -11.78
CA SER A 767 -52.12 47.22 -12.46
C SER A 767 -52.19 45.91 -11.66
N ALA A 768 -53.18 45.06 -11.97
CA ALA A 768 -53.30 43.74 -11.34
C ALA A 768 -52.11 42.83 -11.68
N ALA A 769 -51.62 42.90 -12.93
CA ALA A 769 -50.46 42.13 -13.39
C ALA A 769 -49.18 42.52 -12.64
N GLU A 770 -48.94 43.81 -12.38
CA GLU A 770 -47.78 44.26 -11.59
C GLU A 770 -47.87 43.82 -10.13
N ALA A 771 -49.06 43.88 -9.53
CA ALA A 771 -49.28 43.45 -8.16
C ALA A 771 -49.11 41.93 -7.99
N GLU A 772 -49.59 41.16 -8.96
CA GLU A 772 -49.39 39.71 -9.02
C GLU A 772 -47.91 39.37 -9.19
N LYS A 773 -47.21 40.03 -10.12
CA LYS A 773 -45.78 39.86 -10.32
C LYS A 773 -44.97 40.13 -9.04
N ILE A 774 -45.29 41.17 -8.29
CA ILE A 774 -44.60 41.45 -7.02
C ILE A 774 -44.86 40.36 -5.97
N LEU A 775 -46.08 39.84 -5.89
CA LEU A 775 -46.39 38.73 -4.99
C LEU A 775 -45.70 37.43 -5.43
N GLU A 776 -45.60 37.17 -6.73
CA GLU A 776 -44.82 36.06 -7.28
C GLU A 776 -43.33 36.22 -6.96
N ASP A 777 -42.77 37.41 -7.11
CA ASP A 777 -41.37 37.70 -6.76
C ASP A 777 -41.10 37.51 -5.25
N LEU A 778 -42.03 37.94 -4.40
CA LEU A 778 -41.95 37.70 -2.95
C LEU A 778 -42.08 36.20 -2.60
N ALA A 779 -42.92 35.47 -3.34
CA ALA A 779 -43.06 34.04 -3.16
C ALA A 779 -41.78 33.30 -3.58
N ASN A 780 -41.21 33.72 -4.70
CA ASN A 780 -39.93 33.26 -5.21
C ASN A 780 -38.82 33.51 -4.17
N ALA A 781 -38.76 34.70 -3.57
CA ALA A 781 -37.79 35.02 -2.50
C ALA A 781 -38.00 34.21 -1.18
N GLY A 782 -39.01 33.34 -1.13
CA GLY A 782 -39.34 32.50 0.01
C GLY A 782 -39.95 33.28 1.18
N ILE A 783 -40.56 34.43 0.90
CA ILE A 783 -41.14 35.34 1.90
C ILE A 783 -42.63 35.10 2.08
N CYS A 784 -43.34 34.79 1.00
CA CYS A 784 -44.73 34.36 1.04
C CYS A 784 -44.93 33.01 0.34
N ILE A 785 -46.06 32.39 0.61
CA ILE A 785 -46.44 31.07 0.10
C ILE A 785 -47.72 31.24 -0.72
N PRO A 786 -47.77 30.80 -1.98
CA PRO A 786 -49.00 30.81 -2.76
C PRO A 786 -49.98 29.78 -2.17
N LEU A 787 -51.23 30.19 -1.95
CA LEU A 787 -52.29 29.32 -1.45
C LEU A 787 -53.17 28.85 -2.61
N GLU A 788 -53.67 29.81 -3.39
CA GLU A 788 -54.57 29.65 -4.52
C GLU A 788 -54.23 30.75 -5.54
N PRO A 789 -54.65 30.63 -6.81
CA PRO A 789 -54.45 31.69 -7.78
C PRO A 789 -54.89 33.07 -7.24
N GLY A 790 -53.97 34.03 -7.22
CA GLY A 790 -54.19 35.38 -6.70
C GLY A 790 -54.24 35.54 -5.17
N ARG A 791 -53.96 34.49 -4.39
CA ARG A 791 -53.90 34.52 -2.92
C ARG A 791 -52.60 33.94 -2.38
N TYR A 792 -51.96 34.70 -1.49
CA TYR A 792 -50.69 34.36 -0.88
C TYR A 792 -50.78 34.49 0.65
N ARG A 793 -49.87 33.83 1.37
CA ARG A 793 -49.77 33.90 2.83
C ARG A 793 -48.34 34.15 3.25
N LEU A 794 -48.12 35.08 4.18
CA LEU A 794 -46.84 35.19 4.88
C LEU A 794 -46.78 34.12 5.97
N HIS A 795 -45.63 33.46 6.12
CA HIS A 795 -45.39 32.64 7.30
C HIS A 795 -45.48 33.52 8.57
N ASP A 796 -46.03 33.01 9.67
CA ASP A 796 -46.35 33.80 10.86
C ASP A 796 -45.11 34.56 11.40
N LEU A 797 -43.95 33.88 11.44
CA LEU A 797 -42.68 34.51 11.83
C LEU A 797 -42.18 35.56 10.81
N ALA A 798 -42.46 35.39 9.52
CA ALA A 798 -42.13 36.38 8.49
C ALA A 798 -43.05 37.60 8.57
N TRP A 799 -44.33 37.39 8.90
CA TRP A 799 -45.29 38.47 9.15
C TRP A 799 -44.92 39.29 10.40
N LEU A 800 -44.50 38.63 11.49
CA LEU A 800 -43.94 39.33 12.66
C LEU A 800 -42.68 40.11 12.31
N TYR A 801 -41.81 39.54 11.48
CA TYR A 801 -40.59 40.23 11.04
C TYR A 801 -40.93 41.49 10.23
N ALA A 802 -41.88 41.40 9.29
CA ALA A 802 -42.34 42.51 8.46
C ALA A 802 -42.78 43.75 9.26
N ARG A 803 -43.36 43.55 10.45
CA ARG A 803 -43.76 44.63 11.37
C ARG A 803 -42.59 45.41 11.97
N THR A 804 -41.44 44.74 12.08
CA THR A 804 -40.24 45.29 12.73
C THR A 804 -39.14 45.66 11.74
N ALA A 805 -39.27 45.25 10.48
CA ALA A 805 -38.31 45.53 9.43
C ALA A 805 -38.35 47.02 9.06
N THR A 806 -37.19 47.68 9.17
CA THR A 806 -36.99 49.08 8.75
C THR A 806 -36.48 49.17 7.32
#